data_AF-A0A5B9QGB4-F1
#
_entry.id   AF-A0A5B9QGB4-F1
#
_cell.length_a   1.000
_cell.length_b   1.000
_cell.length_c   1.000
_cell.angle_alpha   90.00
_cell.angle_beta   90.00
_cell.angle_gamma   90.00
#
_symmetry.space_group_name_H-M   'P 1'
#
loop_
_entity.id
_entity.type
_entity.pdbx_description
1 polymer ?
#
loop_
_entity_poly.entity_id
_entity_poly.type
_entity_poly.pdbx_seq_one_letter_code
_entity_poly.pdbx_strand_id
1 'polypeptide(L)'
;MNRQITARLRLAFGAAGIVVSALLMAVFFGILPDERPAIARGRAQLCESIAVYSSAMLAQGETSMMELTLVAVAEHNPQIRSVGIRRHGGRLLVSTGDHQQRWSLGDGETSSSDQIRVPLIAQGQPWGTVEVAFIPLANTGVLGFLQQRSITVPLLIGAATCLMFWFYFGRMLKQLDPNSAVPGRVREALDVLAESLVLVDHKGVIRFANRVFAELLQVPSTQLVGQPIRNLPWSEPADRASHAAAAECEPTMPWVESQQGGRALVGQMLEITDSHGNQRTLNISCSPVLASGGVVRGVMICCDDVTHLEEIKVQLRTARDQADAASAAKSAFVANMSHEIRTPLNAVLGFADVLRRGMASSREEEVEYLDMIHRSGRHLLELINDILDLSKIESGRLQVEQIDCSVWQITHDVVSVLSQRAEESGLYLKAEFRTELPEYIQSDPTKIRQIITNLTGNAIKFTESGGVEISVRMTRGKQPEIEIEVRDTGIGMTPEQQLRIFDAFQQADGSTTRRFGGTGLGLAISRQFAEAMGGSLTVSSEEGVGSKFLVRIPTGSLRGTRMLSVQEIESAVKRLTANPDSANSLRLQPKQILVVDDGEANRRLIELVLRRAGAIVTTGADGREALREISRTPFDLVLMDMQMPVLDGYRATSMIRSTGCDVPIIALTGNAMKGDRERCLNVGCNEFLTKPVNVDLLVQTVAGFVGVVADPQTPAAAPAAAAPTPAAPAAGNSSPTKLSKSAAAKLGSAGDVENTLVADVQEMQAVVATHRQPPAAPLRSSLPMDDEEFREIVVDFIPRLQERFETMQKALELGELAALAELAHWMKGSAGTTGFQPLVTPAAELQQAAESGQRADCERLMQCLQGWIEQVEVPA
;
A
#
# COMPACT_ATOMS: atom_id res chain seq x y z
N MET A 1 17.19 50.97 -59.98
CA MET A 1 17.49 49.67 -60.62
C MET A 1 17.18 48.55 -59.63
N ASN A 2 15.91 48.30 -59.32
CA ASN A 2 15.47 47.28 -58.35
C ASN A 2 14.63 46.23 -59.10
N ARG A 3 15.30 45.23 -59.70
CA ARG A 3 14.60 44.05 -60.23
C ARG A 3 14.16 43.21 -59.03
N GLN A 4 12.86 43.14 -58.78
CA GLN A 4 12.27 42.24 -57.78
C GLN A 4 12.69 40.80 -58.10
N ILE A 5 13.54 40.24 -57.24
CA ILE A 5 13.92 38.83 -57.29
C ILE A 5 12.65 37.98 -57.13
N THR A 6 12.32 37.18 -58.14
CA THR A 6 11.13 36.30 -58.14
C THR A 6 11.20 35.31 -56.97
N ALA A 7 10.05 34.96 -56.38
CA ALA A 7 9.96 34.03 -55.26
C ALA A 7 10.66 32.68 -55.53
N ARG A 8 10.63 32.22 -56.79
CA ARG A 8 11.38 31.06 -57.30
C ARG A 8 12.88 31.16 -57.04
N LEU A 9 13.46 32.32 -57.29
CA LEU A 9 14.89 32.54 -57.14
C LEU A 9 15.27 32.61 -55.65
N ARG A 10 14.42 33.22 -54.79
CA ARG A 10 14.65 33.25 -53.33
C ARG A 10 14.66 31.86 -52.71
N LEU A 11 13.69 31.01 -53.08
CA LEU A 11 13.60 29.63 -52.60
C LEU A 11 14.77 28.77 -53.10
N ALA A 12 15.16 28.93 -54.37
CA ALA A 12 16.31 28.24 -54.93
C ALA A 12 17.63 28.63 -54.23
N PHE A 13 17.84 29.93 -53.95
CA PHE A 13 19.00 30.40 -53.18
C PHE A 13 19.01 29.87 -51.75
N GLY A 14 17.86 29.82 -51.07
CA GLY A 14 17.75 29.28 -49.72
C GLY A 14 18.14 27.80 -49.65
N ALA A 15 17.58 26.98 -50.55
CA ALA A 15 17.87 25.54 -50.60
C ALA A 15 19.34 25.26 -50.97
N ALA A 16 19.89 25.98 -51.96
CA ALA A 16 21.31 25.89 -52.31
C ALA A 16 22.22 26.35 -51.16
N GLY A 17 21.82 27.37 -50.40
CA GLY A 17 22.56 27.85 -49.23
C GLY A 17 22.70 26.79 -48.13
N ILE A 18 21.66 26.00 -47.89
CA ILE A 18 21.72 24.87 -46.94
C ILE A 18 22.73 23.82 -47.41
N VAL A 19 22.71 23.46 -48.71
CA VAL A 19 23.65 22.49 -49.29
C VAL A 19 25.10 22.99 -49.19
N VAL A 20 25.35 24.25 -49.53
CA VAL A 20 26.69 24.84 -49.41
C VAL A 20 27.16 24.87 -47.95
N SER A 21 26.27 25.20 -47.01
CA SER A 21 26.60 25.22 -45.58
C SER A 21 26.98 23.83 -45.06
N ALA A 22 26.24 22.79 -45.46
CA ALA A 22 26.55 21.41 -45.12
C ALA A 22 27.90 20.96 -45.73
N LEU A 23 28.20 21.35 -46.97
CA LEU A 23 29.47 21.04 -47.62
C LEU A 23 30.65 21.75 -46.95
N LEU A 24 30.51 23.01 -46.57
CA LEU A 24 31.55 23.73 -45.81
C LEU A 24 31.77 23.12 -44.42
N MET A 25 30.69 22.66 -43.77
CA MET A 25 30.79 21.92 -42.51
C MET A 25 31.55 20.60 -42.72
N ALA A 26 31.29 19.87 -43.81
CA ALA A 26 32.02 18.64 -44.13
C ALA A 26 33.52 18.89 -44.42
N VAL A 27 33.85 20.01 -45.07
CA VAL A 27 35.25 20.46 -45.22
C VAL A 27 35.88 20.74 -43.85
N PHE A 28 35.17 21.44 -42.96
CA PHE A 28 35.65 21.75 -41.61
C PHE A 28 35.94 20.49 -40.78
N PHE A 29 35.10 19.46 -40.88
CA PHE A 29 35.33 18.17 -40.22
C PHE A 29 36.35 17.26 -40.93
N GLY A 30 36.97 17.71 -42.03
CA GLY A 30 37.99 16.94 -42.76
C GLY A 30 37.44 15.72 -43.50
N ILE A 31 36.12 15.66 -43.73
CA ILE A 31 35.46 14.58 -44.49
C ILE A 31 35.86 14.67 -45.98
N LEU A 32 36.07 15.89 -46.47
CA LEU A 32 36.60 16.14 -47.81
C LEU A 32 38.14 16.11 -47.77
N PRO A 33 38.80 15.29 -48.62
CA PRO A 33 40.24 15.13 -48.60
C PRO A 33 40.96 16.42 -49.00
N ASP A 34 41.82 16.92 -48.12
CA ASP A 34 42.80 17.98 -48.42
C ASP A 34 44.18 17.33 -48.58
N GLU A 35 44.82 17.53 -49.73
CA GLU A 35 46.13 16.98 -50.06
C GLU A 35 47.27 17.74 -49.35
N ARG A 36 47.03 18.98 -48.89
CA ARG A 36 48.08 19.84 -48.32
C ARG A 36 48.69 19.32 -47.01
N PRO A 37 47.90 18.86 -46.01
CA PRO A 37 48.46 18.27 -44.79
C PRO A 37 49.26 17.00 -45.08
N ALA A 38 48.86 16.21 -46.08
CA ALA A 38 49.59 15.00 -46.48
C ALA A 38 50.94 15.36 -47.11
N ILE A 39 50.98 16.36 -48.00
CA ILE A 39 52.23 16.84 -48.60
C ILE A 39 53.15 17.45 -47.53
N ALA A 40 52.61 18.24 -46.60
CA ALA A 40 53.40 18.83 -45.51
C ALA A 40 54.04 17.76 -44.60
N ARG A 41 53.30 16.69 -44.26
CA ARG A 41 53.86 15.54 -43.52
C ARG A 41 54.93 14.81 -44.32
N GLY A 42 54.71 14.58 -45.62
CA GLY A 42 55.71 13.96 -46.50
C GLY A 42 57.00 14.77 -46.58
N ARG A 43 56.90 16.11 -46.66
CA ARG A 43 58.07 17.00 -46.61
C ARG A 43 58.82 16.91 -45.29
N ALA A 44 58.11 16.86 -44.16
CA ALA A 44 58.73 16.71 -42.84
C ALA A 44 59.49 15.38 -42.72
N GLN A 45 58.89 14.27 -43.16
CA GLN A 45 59.53 12.94 -43.15
C GLN A 45 60.76 12.88 -44.06
N LEU A 46 60.71 13.53 -45.22
CA LEU A 46 61.87 13.63 -46.10
C LEU A 46 63.02 14.39 -45.43
N CYS A 47 62.74 15.54 -44.80
CA CYS A 47 63.76 16.30 -44.07
C CYS A 47 64.34 15.52 -42.89
N GLU A 48 63.52 14.78 -42.16
CA GLU A 48 63.97 13.91 -41.07
C GLU A 48 64.89 12.80 -41.58
N SER A 49 64.52 12.16 -42.69
CA SER A 49 65.35 11.13 -43.35
C SER A 49 66.71 11.70 -43.78
N ILE A 50 66.72 12.91 -44.36
CA ILE A 50 67.94 13.62 -44.73
C ILE A 50 68.80 13.91 -43.49
N ALA A 51 68.18 14.36 -42.39
CA ALA A 51 68.89 14.68 -41.15
C ALA A 51 69.50 13.45 -40.47
N VAL A 52 68.77 12.33 -40.43
CA VAL A 52 69.27 11.05 -39.89
C VAL A 52 70.44 10.54 -40.71
N TYR A 53 70.31 10.52 -42.04
CA TYR A 53 71.38 10.07 -42.93
C TYR A 53 72.63 10.96 -42.81
N SER A 54 72.43 12.28 -42.79
CA SER A 54 73.53 13.25 -42.64
C SER A 54 74.21 13.12 -41.27
N SER A 55 73.45 12.88 -40.20
CA SER A 55 73.98 12.63 -38.85
C SER A 55 74.85 11.38 -38.79
N ALA A 56 74.45 10.31 -39.48
CA ALA A 56 75.22 9.06 -39.56
C ALA A 56 76.55 9.26 -40.33
N MET A 57 76.53 9.96 -41.46
CA MET A 57 77.73 10.28 -42.25
C MET A 57 78.70 11.18 -41.47
N LEU A 58 78.17 12.15 -40.71
CA LEU A 58 78.97 13.00 -39.82
C LEU A 58 79.70 12.21 -38.74
N ALA A 59 79.08 11.14 -38.20
CA ALA A 59 79.73 10.28 -37.21
C ALA A 59 80.93 9.50 -37.78
N GLN A 60 80.94 9.23 -39.09
CA GLN A 60 82.02 8.52 -39.80
C GLN A 60 83.12 9.45 -40.34
N GLY A 61 82.93 10.77 -40.27
CA GLY A 61 83.90 11.77 -40.74
C GLY A 61 83.88 12.01 -42.26
N GLU A 62 82.90 11.47 -42.99
CA GLU A 62 82.80 11.55 -44.46
C GLU A 62 82.01 12.79 -44.94
N THR A 63 82.52 13.99 -44.66
CA THR A 63 81.79 15.25 -44.96
C THR A 63 81.56 15.50 -46.45
N SER A 64 82.45 15.02 -47.32
CA SER A 64 82.32 15.21 -48.78
C SER A 64 81.21 14.36 -49.40
N MET A 65 80.98 13.14 -48.88
CA MET A 65 79.89 12.27 -49.36
C MET A 65 78.52 12.79 -48.92
N MET A 66 78.44 13.44 -47.76
CA MET A 66 77.23 14.10 -47.30
C MET A 66 76.81 15.24 -48.24
N GLU A 67 77.76 16.08 -48.67
CA GLU A 67 77.49 17.17 -49.63
C GLU A 67 76.97 16.64 -50.97
N LEU A 68 77.63 15.61 -51.53
CA LEU A 68 77.20 14.98 -52.78
C LEU A 68 75.79 14.39 -52.68
N THR A 69 75.45 13.78 -51.53
CA THR A 69 74.14 13.18 -51.30
C THR A 69 73.04 14.24 -51.18
N LEU A 70 73.31 15.37 -50.53
CA LEU A 70 72.34 16.48 -50.41
C LEU A 70 72.04 17.13 -51.75
N VAL A 71 73.07 17.30 -52.59
CA VAL A 71 72.91 17.77 -53.96
C VAL A 71 72.04 16.79 -54.75
N ALA A 72 72.34 15.49 -54.68
CA ALA A 72 71.53 14.46 -55.35
C ALA A 72 70.07 14.47 -54.87
N VAL A 73 69.81 14.57 -53.56
CA VAL A 73 68.45 14.63 -53.02
C VAL A 73 67.71 15.88 -53.50
N ALA A 74 68.37 17.04 -53.55
CA ALA A 74 67.79 18.27 -54.07
C ALA A 74 67.47 18.18 -55.57
N GLU A 75 68.33 17.54 -56.38
CA GLU A 75 68.10 17.34 -57.81
C GLU A 75 66.98 16.33 -58.11
N HIS A 76 66.89 15.25 -57.32
CA HIS A 76 65.87 14.23 -57.51
C HIS A 76 64.48 14.66 -57.02
N ASN A 77 64.39 15.70 -56.19
CA ASN A 77 63.13 16.19 -55.63
C ASN A 77 62.83 17.60 -56.14
N PRO A 78 62.01 17.76 -57.21
CA PRO A 78 61.74 19.06 -57.83
C PRO A 78 60.99 20.04 -56.91
N GLN A 79 60.45 19.58 -55.79
CA GLN A 79 59.81 20.43 -54.79
C GLN A 79 60.81 21.14 -53.87
N ILE A 80 62.06 20.68 -53.80
CA ILE A 80 63.11 21.29 -52.98
C ILE A 80 63.71 22.44 -53.77
N ARG A 81 63.64 23.65 -53.20
CA ARG A 81 64.18 24.87 -53.78
C ARG A 81 65.62 25.11 -53.37
N SER A 82 65.97 24.78 -52.13
CA SER A 82 67.33 24.85 -51.62
C SER A 82 67.51 23.95 -50.40
N VAL A 83 68.72 23.46 -50.20
CA VAL A 83 69.11 22.69 -49.00
C VAL A 83 70.41 23.26 -48.46
N GLY A 84 70.51 23.37 -47.15
CA GLY A 84 71.71 23.80 -46.45
C GLY A 84 71.97 22.99 -45.20
N ILE A 85 73.24 22.89 -44.81
CA ILE A 85 73.64 22.41 -43.48
C ILE A 85 74.37 23.52 -42.75
N ARG A 86 73.86 23.88 -41.58
CA ARG A 86 74.41 24.92 -40.72
C ARG A 86 74.97 24.30 -39.45
N ARG A 87 76.20 24.67 -39.08
CA ARG A 87 76.81 24.22 -37.81
C ARG A 87 76.20 24.99 -36.64
N HIS A 88 76.26 24.44 -35.42
CA HIS A 88 75.76 25.07 -34.18
C HIS A 88 76.38 26.47 -33.87
N GLY A 89 77.43 26.90 -34.59
CA GLY A 89 78.00 28.26 -34.53
C GLY A 89 77.56 29.20 -35.66
N GLY A 90 76.45 28.92 -36.36
CA GLY A 90 75.85 29.78 -37.39
C GLY A 90 76.48 29.69 -38.79
N ARG A 91 77.66 29.06 -38.91
CA ARG A 91 78.36 28.89 -40.20
C ARG A 91 77.65 27.86 -41.08
N LEU A 92 77.25 28.28 -42.29
CA LEU A 92 76.75 27.41 -43.34
C LEU A 92 77.92 26.62 -43.96
N LEU A 93 77.83 25.30 -43.96
CA LEU A 93 78.91 24.40 -44.38
C LEU A 93 78.66 23.85 -45.78
N VAL A 94 77.42 23.47 -46.07
CA VAL A 94 77.00 22.94 -47.37
C VAL A 94 75.75 23.69 -47.78
N SER A 95 75.65 24.08 -49.06
CA SER A 95 74.44 24.68 -49.59
C SER A 95 74.26 24.43 -51.08
N THR A 96 73.03 24.12 -51.48
CA THR A 96 72.59 23.99 -52.88
C THR A 96 71.44 24.97 -53.16
N GLY A 97 71.38 25.51 -54.37
CA GLY A 97 70.27 26.36 -54.83
C GLY A 97 70.14 27.72 -54.13
N ASP A 98 71.21 28.51 -54.03
CA ASP A 98 71.27 29.84 -53.37
C ASP A 98 70.58 29.88 -51.99
N HIS A 99 70.86 28.87 -51.17
CA HIS A 99 70.16 28.64 -49.91
C HIS A 99 70.14 29.89 -49.01
N GLN A 100 71.24 30.64 -48.93
CA GLN A 100 71.35 31.81 -48.06
C GLN A 100 70.38 32.95 -48.41
N GLN A 101 69.94 33.09 -49.66
CA GLN A 101 68.95 34.10 -50.06
C GLN A 101 67.50 33.60 -49.95
N ARG A 102 67.31 32.27 -50.02
CA ARG A 102 65.98 31.64 -50.08
C ARG A 102 65.49 31.12 -48.73
N TRP A 103 66.40 30.97 -47.77
CA TRP A 103 66.11 30.67 -46.38
C TRP A 103 65.83 31.96 -45.63
N SER A 104 64.66 32.06 -45.00
CA SER A 104 64.21 33.26 -44.31
C SER A 104 63.93 33.05 -42.82
N LEU A 105 63.95 31.80 -42.33
CA LEU A 105 63.74 31.48 -40.92
C LEU A 105 64.96 31.87 -40.07
N GLY A 106 64.73 32.67 -39.03
CA GLY A 106 65.75 33.10 -38.06
C GLY A 106 66.20 31.99 -37.10
N ASP A 107 67.28 32.22 -36.33
CA ASP A 107 67.70 31.31 -35.27
C ASP A 107 66.62 31.28 -34.15
N GLY A 108 66.03 30.11 -33.91
CA GLY A 108 64.97 29.91 -32.90
C GLY A 108 63.53 29.86 -33.41
N GLU A 109 63.27 30.13 -34.70
CA GLU A 109 61.92 30.01 -35.27
C GLU A 109 61.55 28.57 -35.64
N THR A 110 60.27 28.20 -35.47
CA THR A 110 59.75 26.86 -35.76
C THR A 110 59.57 26.62 -37.26
N SER A 111 59.81 25.38 -37.72
CA SER A 111 59.60 24.94 -39.10
C SER A 111 58.20 25.26 -39.64
N SER A 112 58.12 25.69 -40.89
CA SER A 112 56.87 25.91 -41.65
C SER A 112 56.70 24.85 -42.75
N SER A 113 55.53 24.81 -43.42
CA SER A 113 55.29 23.85 -44.52
C SER A 113 56.21 24.04 -45.74
N ASP A 114 56.84 25.21 -45.84
CA ASP A 114 57.66 25.62 -46.99
C ASP A 114 59.14 25.72 -46.61
N GLN A 115 59.49 25.85 -45.33
CA GLN A 115 60.88 25.85 -44.87
C GLN A 115 60.98 25.03 -43.58
N ILE A 116 61.73 23.92 -43.63
CA ILE A 116 61.82 22.96 -42.53
C ILE A 116 63.28 22.88 -42.06
N ARG A 117 63.47 23.08 -40.76
CA ARG A 117 64.75 22.92 -40.07
C ARG A 117 64.70 21.65 -39.20
N VAL A 118 65.72 20.81 -39.31
CA VAL A 118 65.85 19.58 -38.51
C VAL A 118 67.24 19.52 -37.88
N PRO A 119 67.38 19.26 -36.57
CA PRO A 119 68.69 19.17 -35.91
C PRO A 119 69.49 17.95 -36.35
N LEU A 120 70.81 18.13 -36.44
CA LEU A 120 71.81 17.09 -36.69
C LEU A 120 72.54 16.74 -35.40
N ILE A 121 72.78 15.46 -35.19
CA ILE A 121 73.47 14.94 -34.00
C ILE A 121 74.67 14.14 -34.45
N ALA A 122 75.85 14.41 -33.90
CA ALA A 122 77.06 13.63 -34.16
C ALA A 122 77.63 13.15 -32.82
N GLN A 123 77.93 11.85 -32.72
CA GLN A 123 78.47 11.23 -31.49
C GLN A 123 77.66 11.56 -30.22
N GLY A 124 76.33 11.64 -30.34
CA GLY A 124 75.42 11.89 -29.22
C GLY A 124 75.30 13.36 -28.78
N GLN A 125 75.91 14.31 -29.48
CA GLN A 125 75.78 15.75 -29.20
C GLN A 125 75.21 16.51 -30.41
N PRO A 126 74.42 17.59 -30.19
CA PRO A 126 73.90 18.41 -31.28
C PRO A 126 75.06 19.09 -32.04
N TRP A 127 75.14 18.82 -33.34
CA TRP A 127 76.24 19.25 -34.20
C TRP A 127 75.86 20.47 -35.06
N GLY A 128 74.62 20.53 -35.52
CA GLY A 128 74.12 21.56 -36.43
C GLY A 128 72.67 21.31 -36.82
N THR A 129 72.23 21.87 -37.95
CA THR A 129 70.88 21.71 -38.50
C THR A 129 70.93 21.51 -40.00
N VAL A 130 70.01 20.70 -40.53
CA VAL A 130 69.64 20.68 -41.95
C VAL A 130 68.50 21.68 -42.13
N GLU A 131 68.63 22.53 -43.14
CA GLU A 131 67.69 23.57 -43.53
C GLU A 131 67.22 23.27 -44.96
N VAL A 132 65.94 22.94 -45.14
CA VAL A 132 65.35 22.62 -46.47
C VAL A 132 64.24 23.60 -46.79
N ALA A 133 64.39 24.36 -47.87
CA ALA A 133 63.34 25.21 -48.41
C ALA A 133 62.65 24.53 -49.59
N PHE A 134 61.32 24.48 -49.57
CA PHE A 134 60.46 23.93 -50.59
C PHE A 134 59.73 25.01 -51.40
N ILE A 135 59.14 24.61 -52.52
CA ILE A 135 58.19 25.46 -53.26
C ILE A 135 56.90 25.65 -52.42
N PRO A 136 56.39 26.89 -52.28
CA PRO A 136 55.18 27.16 -51.50
C PRO A 136 53.96 26.37 -51.96
N LEU A 137 53.21 25.79 -51.02
CA LEU A 137 52.00 24.99 -51.32
C LEU A 137 50.77 25.82 -51.71
N ALA A 138 50.80 27.14 -51.50
CA ALA A 138 49.70 28.03 -51.85
C ALA A 138 50.21 29.38 -52.37
N ASN A 139 49.58 29.87 -53.44
CA ASN A 139 49.77 31.25 -53.89
C ASN A 139 49.10 32.20 -52.88
N THR A 140 49.84 33.20 -52.40
CA THR A 140 49.32 34.21 -51.48
C THR A 140 48.41 35.21 -52.22
N GLY A 141 47.14 35.33 -51.82
CA GLY A 141 46.18 36.32 -52.33
C GLY A 141 44.74 35.79 -52.45
N VAL A 142 43.79 36.68 -52.75
CA VAL A 142 42.35 36.34 -52.89
C VAL A 142 42.10 35.33 -54.00
N LEU A 143 42.88 35.40 -55.09
CA LEU A 143 42.80 34.44 -56.18
C LEU A 143 43.27 33.04 -55.77
N GLY A 144 44.28 32.97 -54.89
CA GLY A 144 44.76 31.71 -54.30
C GLY A 144 43.77 31.10 -53.31
N PHE A 145 42.97 31.93 -52.63
CA PHE A 145 41.87 31.48 -51.77
C PHE A 145 40.71 30.87 -52.60
N LEU A 146 40.32 31.52 -53.69
CA LEU A 146 39.25 31.03 -54.58
C LEU A 146 39.62 29.76 -55.36
N GLN A 147 40.91 29.53 -55.61
CA GLN A 147 41.42 28.32 -56.26
C GLN A 147 41.57 27.11 -55.32
N GLN A 148 41.30 27.27 -54.01
CA GLN A 148 41.34 26.13 -53.10
C GLN A 148 40.21 25.16 -53.42
N ARG A 149 40.53 23.90 -53.73
CA ARG A 149 39.54 22.86 -54.04
C ARG A 149 38.47 22.73 -52.95
N SER A 150 38.85 22.91 -51.69
CA SER A 150 37.95 22.93 -50.52
C SER A 150 36.86 24.01 -50.58
N ILE A 151 37.05 25.07 -51.38
CA ILE A 151 36.11 26.19 -51.53
C ILE A 151 35.46 26.17 -52.92
N THR A 152 36.23 25.89 -53.97
CA THR A 152 35.72 25.86 -55.35
C THR A 152 34.67 24.77 -55.54
N VAL A 153 34.85 23.59 -54.95
CA VAL A 153 33.93 22.46 -55.11
C VAL A 153 32.57 22.74 -54.44
N PRO A 154 32.49 23.18 -53.16
CA PRO A 154 31.22 23.59 -52.58
C PRO A 154 30.51 24.71 -53.35
N LEU A 155 31.25 25.70 -53.85
CA LEU A 155 30.67 26.81 -54.60
C LEU A 155 30.05 26.36 -55.94
N LEU A 156 30.73 25.47 -56.66
CA LEU A 156 30.25 24.92 -57.93
C LEU A 156 29.02 24.03 -57.73
N ILE A 157 29.02 23.17 -56.70
CA ILE A 157 27.86 22.35 -56.34
C ILE A 157 26.70 23.25 -55.90
N GLY A 158 26.96 24.31 -55.13
CA GLY A 158 25.96 25.30 -54.74
C GLY A 158 25.30 25.98 -55.95
N ALA A 159 26.09 26.40 -56.93
CA ALA A 159 25.56 27.00 -58.16
C ALA A 159 24.72 26.00 -58.97
N ALA A 160 25.20 24.77 -59.14
CA ALA A 160 24.49 23.73 -59.87
C ALA A 160 23.16 23.34 -59.18
N THR A 161 23.17 23.19 -57.86
CA THR A 161 21.96 22.88 -57.07
C THR A 161 20.97 24.04 -57.08
N CYS A 162 21.43 25.30 -56.99
CA CYS A 162 20.57 26.46 -57.13
C CYS A 162 19.85 26.46 -58.49
N LEU A 163 20.56 26.14 -59.57
CA LEU A 163 19.99 26.11 -60.92
C LEU A 163 18.99 24.97 -61.08
N MET A 164 19.28 23.80 -60.51
CA MET A 164 18.38 22.65 -60.48
C MET A 164 17.11 22.94 -59.67
N PHE A 165 17.23 23.50 -58.47
CA PHE A 165 16.08 23.91 -57.65
C PHE A 165 15.26 25.01 -58.31
N TRP A 166 15.89 25.94 -59.01
CA TRP A 166 15.18 26.98 -59.77
C TRP A 166 14.28 26.38 -60.85
N PHE A 167 14.76 25.38 -61.61
CA PHE A 167 13.94 24.63 -62.56
C PHE A 167 12.83 23.83 -61.89
N TYR A 168 13.15 23.14 -60.78
CA TYR A 168 12.19 22.35 -60.01
C TYR A 168 11.02 23.20 -59.51
N PHE A 169 11.30 24.32 -58.82
CA PHE A 169 10.27 25.23 -58.34
C PHE A 169 9.51 25.89 -59.49
N GLY A 170 10.16 26.15 -60.62
CA GLY A 170 9.49 26.61 -61.85
C GLY A 170 8.43 25.63 -62.35
N ARG A 171 8.72 24.33 -62.32
CA ARG A 171 7.80 23.26 -62.74
C ARG A 171 6.71 22.99 -61.71
N MET A 172 7.06 22.99 -60.43
CA MET A 172 6.15 22.80 -59.30
C MET A 172 5.10 23.92 -59.24
N LEU A 173 5.52 25.19 -59.31
CA LEU A 173 4.61 26.35 -59.26
C LEU A 173 3.72 26.47 -60.50
N LYS A 174 4.10 25.88 -61.64
CA LYS A 174 3.23 25.78 -62.83
C LYS A 174 2.13 24.72 -62.68
N GLN A 175 2.25 23.78 -61.74
CA GLN A 175 1.20 22.79 -61.44
C GLN A 175 0.19 23.30 -60.40
N LEU A 176 0.36 24.53 -59.91
CA LEU A 176 -0.49 25.21 -58.93
C LEU A 176 -1.41 26.25 -59.59
N ASP A 177 -2.02 25.90 -60.73
CA ASP A 177 -3.04 26.76 -61.36
C ASP A 177 -4.37 26.66 -60.57
N PRO A 178 -5.03 27.77 -60.18
CA PRO A 178 -6.09 27.78 -59.17
C PRO A 178 -7.50 27.45 -59.69
N ASN A 179 -7.63 26.95 -60.93
CA ASN A 179 -8.92 26.88 -61.64
C ASN A 179 -9.44 25.47 -61.93
N SER A 180 -8.84 24.42 -61.37
CA SER A 180 -9.45 23.09 -61.35
C SER A 180 -9.65 22.64 -59.91
N ALA A 181 -10.89 22.29 -59.56
CA ALA A 181 -11.25 21.62 -58.32
C ALA A 181 -10.13 20.65 -57.89
N VAL A 182 -9.63 20.84 -56.65
CA VAL A 182 -8.56 20.10 -55.97
C VAL A 182 -7.80 19.13 -56.89
N PRO A 183 -6.58 19.49 -57.38
CA PRO A 183 -5.77 18.60 -58.21
C PRO A 183 -5.73 17.19 -57.62
N GLY A 184 -5.89 16.14 -58.43
CA GLY A 184 -6.01 14.76 -57.93
C GLY A 184 -4.92 14.36 -56.92
N ARG A 185 -3.70 14.87 -57.10
CA ARG A 185 -2.58 14.69 -56.17
C ARG A 185 -2.78 15.31 -54.78
N VAL A 186 -3.44 16.47 -54.70
CA VAL A 186 -3.76 17.14 -53.42
C VAL A 186 -4.92 16.40 -52.73
N ARG A 187 -5.90 15.92 -53.52
CA ARG A 187 -6.98 15.09 -52.99
C ARG A 187 -6.41 13.82 -52.37
N GLU A 188 -5.58 13.09 -53.11
CA GLU A 188 -4.88 11.89 -52.62
C GLU A 188 -4.03 12.18 -51.38
N ALA A 189 -3.29 13.30 -51.34
CA ALA A 189 -2.49 13.67 -50.18
C ALA A 189 -3.35 13.96 -48.93
N LEU A 190 -4.48 14.65 -49.09
CA LEU A 190 -5.42 14.91 -47.99
C LEU A 190 -6.18 13.65 -47.57
N ASP A 191 -6.36 12.69 -48.47
CA ASP A 191 -7.04 11.42 -48.20
C ASP A 191 -6.18 10.43 -47.37
N VAL A 192 -4.85 10.63 -47.37
CA VAL A 192 -3.88 9.85 -46.59
C VAL A 192 -3.68 10.43 -45.17
N LEU A 193 -4.17 11.63 -44.90
CA LEU A 193 -4.07 12.21 -43.56
C LEU A 193 -4.84 11.38 -42.53
N ALA A 194 -4.23 11.19 -41.37
CA ALA A 194 -4.82 10.45 -40.25
C ALA A 194 -5.93 11.24 -39.53
N GLU A 195 -5.94 12.57 -39.66
CA GLU A 195 -6.98 13.44 -39.12
C GLU A 195 -8.23 13.44 -40.01
N SER A 196 -9.42 13.47 -39.42
CA SER A 196 -10.66 13.54 -40.19
C SER A 196 -10.86 14.96 -40.73
N LEU A 197 -10.97 15.10 -42.06
CA LEU A 197 -10.97 16.38 -42.73
C LEU A 197 -12.11 16.50 -43.76
N VAL A 198 -12.85 17.60 -43.66
CA VAL A 198 -13.98 17.94 -44.53
C VAL A 198 -13.81 19.34 -45.08
N LEU A 199 -14.07 19.52 -46.37
CA LEU A 199 -14.12 20.84 -47.01
C LEU A 199 -15.55 21.12 -47.47
N VAL A 200 -16.13 22.19 -46.95
CA VAL A 200 -17.44 22.71 -47.36
C VAL A 200 -17.29 23.99 -48.17
N ASP A 201 -18.13 24.17 -49.20
CA ASP A 201 -18.17 25.41 -49.98
C ASP A 201 -18.98 26.52 -49.28
N HIS A 202 -19.03 27.70 -49.90
CA HIS A 202 -19.82 28.84 -49.43
C HIS A 202 -21.34 28.59 -49.27
N LYS A 203 -21.87 27.47 -49.78
CA LYS A 203 -23.28 27.07 -49.59
C LYS A 203 -23.44 25.99 -48.52
N GLY A 204 -22.36 25.61 -47.84
CA GLY A 204 -22.35 24.54 -46.84
C GLY A 204 -22.40 23.14 -47.44
N VAL A 205 -22.09 22.97 -48.73
CA VAL A 205 -22.08 21.67 -49.40
C VAL A 205 -20.69 21.05 -49.31
N ILE A 206 -20.63 19.78 -48.91
CA ILE A 206 -19.39 19.01 -48.80
C ILE A 206 -18.79 18.83 -50.20
N ARG A 207 -17.59 19.37 -50.41
CA ARG A 207 -16.81 19.21 -51.65
C ARG A 207 -15.73 18.16 -51.54
N PHE A 208 -15.29 17.90 -50.32
CA PHE A 208 -14.31 16.86 -50.01
C PHE A 208 -14.56 16.35 -48.60
N ALA A 209 -14.47 15.05 -48.42
CA ALA A 209 -14.46 14.36 -47.15
C ALA A 209 -13.42 13.27 -47.31
N ASN A 210 -12.41 13.28 -46.44
CA ASN A 210 -11.36 12.27 -46.52
C ASN A 210 -11.84 10.92 -45.99
N ARG A 211 -11.04 9.89 -46.24
CA ARG A 211 -11.30 8.52 -45.82
C ARG A 211 -11.57 8.41 -44.31
N VAL A 212 -10.82 9.11 -43.47
CA VAL A 212 -10.99 9.05 -42.01
C VAL A 212 -12.35 9.58 -41.57
N PHE A 213 -12.82 10.70 -42.12
CA PHE A 213 -14.17 11.21 -41.83
C PHE A 213 -15.27 10.28 -42.33
N ALA A 214 -15.06 9.65 -43.50
CA ALA A 214 -15.97 8.65 -44.04
C ALA A 214 -16.06 7.39 -43.17
N GLU A 215 -14.92 6.91 -42.66
CA GLU A 215 -14.84 5.78 -41.72
C GLU A 215 -15.48 6.13 -40.37
N LEU A 216 -15.32 7.35 -39.88
CA LEU A 216 -15.94 7.83 -38.63
C LEU A 216 -17.47 7.76 -38.66
N LEU A 217 -18.08 8.13 -39.79
CA LEU A 217 -19.53 8.03 -40.00
C LEU A 217 -19.99 6.67 -40.51
N GLN A 218 -19.04 5.81 -40.89
CA GLN A 218 -19.28 4.55 -41.58
C GLN A 218 -20.09 4.70 -42.88
N VAL A 219 -19.89 5.82 -43.59
CA VAL A 219 -20.55 6.15 -44.86
C VAL A 219 -19.48 6.40 -45.93
N PRO A 220 -19.58 5.81 -47.15
CA PRO A 220 -18.60 6.04 -48.20
C PRO A 220 -18.46 7.53 -48.55
N SER A 221 -17.23 8.01 -48.75
CA SER A 221 -16.94 9.41 -49.09
C SER A 221 -17.72 9.91 -50.32
N THR A 222 -18.01 9.04 -51.28
CA THR A 222 -18.82 9.34 -52.47
C THR A 222 -20.27 9.70 -52.17
N GLN A 223 -20.82 9.22 -51.05
CA GLN A 223 -22.19 9.55 -50.62
C GLN A 223 -22.23 10.84 -49.78
N LEU A 224 -21.12 11.19 -49.14
CA LEU A 224 -20.97 12.42 -48.35
C LEU A 224 -20.73 13.65 -49.24
N VAL A 225 -19.91 13.50 -50.29
CA VAL A 225 -19.61 14.59 -51.23
C VAL A 225 -20.88 14.99 -52.02
N GLY A 226 -21.18 16.29 -52.03
CA GLY A 226 -22.36 16.86 -52.68
C GLY A 226 -23.56 17.05 -51.75
N GLN A 227 -23.53 16.50 -50.53
CA GLN A 227 -24.56 16.75 -49.54
C GLN A 227 -24.26 18.00 -48.69
N PRO A 228 -25.29 18.73 -48.21
CA PRO A 228 -25.12 19.75 -47.19
C PRO A 228 -24.62 19.15 -45.88
N ILE A 229 -23.58 19.72 -45.27
CA ILE A 229 -23.00 19.20 -44.01
C ILE A 229 -24.01 19.20 -42.85
N ARG A 230 -24.96 20.13 -42.87
CA ARG A 230 -26.05 20.24 -41.88
C ARG A 230 -27.01 19.04 -41.88
N ASN A 231 -27.02 18.23 -42.94
CA ASN A 231 -27.89 17.05 -43.03
C ASN A 231 -27.34 15.85 -42.25
N LEU A 232 -26.09 15.92 -41.80
CA LEU A 232 -25.53 14.91 -40.91
C LEU A 232 -26.14 15.05 -39.50
N PRO A 233 -26.26 13.96 -38.73
CA PRO A 233 -26.98 13.93 -37.46
C PRO A 233 -26.11 14.50 -36.32
N TRP A 234 -25.90 15.81 -36.35
CA TRP A 234 -25.17 16.52 -35.31
C TRP A 234 -26.06 16.79 -34.08
N SER A 235 -25.47 16.69 -32.90
CA SER A 235 -26.07 17.11 -31.63
C SER A 235 -25.06 17.88 -30.78
N GLU A 236 -25.54 18.69 -29.83
CA GLU A 236 -24.69 19.27 -28.82
C GLU A 236 -24.42 18.27 -27.69
N PRO A 237 -23.22 18.28 -27.07
CA PRO A 237 -22.95 17.47 -25.90
C PRO A 237 -23.92 17.79 -24.76
N ALA A 238 -24.43 16.76 -24.08
CA ALA A 238 -25.45 16.88 -23.05
C ALA A 238 -25.10 17.91 -21.94
N ASP A 239 -23.82 18.07 -21.60
CA ASP A 239 -23.33 19.04 -20.60
C ASP A 239 -23.54 20.52 -21.00
N ARG A 240 -23.60 20.84 -22.31
CA ARG A 240 -23.85 22.21 -22.81
C ARG A 240 -25.34 22.51 -23.04
N ALA A 241 -26.17 21.50 -23.27
CA ALA A 241 -27.62 21.67 -23.46
C ALA A 241 -28.29 22.32 -22.24
N SER A 242 -27.77 22.07 -21.03
CA SER A 242 -28.22 22.68 -19.77
C SER A 242 -27.90 24.19 -19.65
N HIS A 243 -26.86 24.68 -20.33
CA HIS A 243 -26.50 26.10 -20.34
C HIS A 243 -27.11 26.87 -21.53
N ALA A 244 -27.42 26.19 -22.64
CA ALA A 244 -28.04 26.79 -23.82
C ALA A 244 -29.55 27.11 -23.64
N ALA A 245 -30.23 26.46 -22.68
CA ALA A 245 -31.64 26.71 -22.36
C ALA A 245 -31.96 28.17 -21.91
N ALA A 246 -30.94 28.99 -21.65
CA ALA A 246 -31.10 30.40 -21.27
C ALA A 246 -31.00 31.41 -22.45
N ALA A 247 -30.73 30.97 -23.68
CA ALA A 247 -30.62 31.85 -24.85
C ALA A 247 -31.62 31.44 -25.95
N GLU A 248 -32.55 32.33 -26.31
CA GLU A 248 -33.60 32.12 -27.33
C GLU A 248 -33.08 32.06 -28.80
N CYS A 249 -31.80 31.72 -29.02
CA CYS A 249 -31.21 31.64 -30.36
C CYS A 249 -30.91 30.18 -30.73
N GLU A 250 -31.35 29.75 -31.91
CA GLU A 250 -30.90 28.47 -32.50
C GLU A 250 -29.37 28.41 -32.52
N PRO A 251 -28.74 27.33 -32.02
CA PRO A 251 -27.29 27.24 -31.98
C PRO A 251 -26.72 27.27 -33.41
N THR A 252 -25.91 28.30 -33.67
CA THR A 252 -25.24 28.45 -34.97
C THR A 252 -24.06 27.48 -35.02
N MET A 253 -24.07 26.58 -36.00
CA MET A 253 -23.02 25.57 -36.14
C MET A 253 -21.62 26.20 -36.34
N PRO A 254 -20.53 25.59 -35.81
CA PRO A 254 -19.19 26.19 -35.84
C PRO A 254 -18.68 26.54 -37.25
N TRP A 255 -18.98 25.72 -38.25
CA TRP A 255 -18.58 26.02 -39.63
C TRP A 255 -19.36 27.20 -40.24
N VAL A 256 -20.60 27.45 -39.80
CA VAL A 256 -21.39 28.61 -40.22
C VAL A 256 -20.83 29.88 -39.60
N GLU A 257 -20.49 29.84 -38.31
CA GLU A 257 -19.88 30.96 -37.61
C GLU A 257 -18.50 31.30 -38.18
N SER A 258 -17.65 30.29 -38.44
CA SER A 258 -16.35 30.48 -39.08
C SER A 258 -16.47 31.08 -40.49
N GLN A 259 -17.50 30.66 -41.24
CA GLN A 259 -17.77 31.17 -42.58
C GLN A 259 -18.23 32.63 -42.57
N GLN A 260 -19.14 33.01 -41.67
CA GLN A 260 -19.67 34.37 -41.57
C GLN A 260 -18.66 35.34 -40.94
N GLY A 261 -17.95 34.88 -39.90
CA GLY A 261 -16.97 35.69 -39.18
C GLY A 261 -15.60 35.75 -39.84
N GLY A 262 -15.32 34.89 -40.83
CA GLY A 262 -14.01 34.84 -41.51
C GLY A 262 -12.84 34.49 -40.58
N ARG A 263 -13.11 33.89 -39.42
CA ARG A 263 -12.14 33.53 -38.39
C ARG A 263 -12.10 32.02 -38.16
N ALA A 264 -10.93 31.51 -37.78
CA ALA A 264 -10.81 30.12 -37.36
C ALA A 264 -11.43 29.92 -35.97
N LEU A 265 -12.16 28.82 -35.79
CA LEU A 265 -12.70 28.36 -34.52
C LEU A 265 -12.04 27.02 -34.20
N VAL A 266 -11.56 26.84 -32.98
CA VAL A 266 -10.81 25.65 -32.55
C VAL A 266 -11.43 25.15 -31.26
N GLY A 267 -11.48 23.83 -31.08
CA GLY A 267 -11.88 23.25 -29.79
C GLY A 267 -13.40 23.14 -29.56
N GLN A 268 -14.22 23.14 -30.62
CA GLN A 268 -15.67 23.07 -30.47
C GLN A 268 -16.13 21.63 -30.35
N MET A 269 -16.68 21.27 -29.19
CA MET A 269 -17.18 19.92 -28.94
C MET A 269 -18.58 19.76 -29.54
N LEU A 270 -18.74 18.78 -30.41
CA LEU A 270 -20.01 18.40 -31.01
C LEU A 270 -20.14 16.88 -30.99
N GLU A 271 -21.37 16.39 -30.96
CA GLU A 271 -21.64 14.97 -31.07
C GLU A 271 -22.23 14.66 -32.44
N ILE A 272 -21.93 13.47 -32.94
CA ILE A 272 -22.51 12.96 -34.17
C ILE A 272 -22.90 11.50 -33.99
N THR A 273 -24.04 11.12 -34.57
CA THR A 273 -24.47 9.72 -34.56
C THR A 273 -23.98 9.02 -35.84
N ASP A 274 -23.29 7.90 -35.71
CA ASP A 274 -22.86 7.09 -36.87
C ASP A 274 -24.05 6.33 -37.50
N SER A 275 -23.83 5.68 -38.65
CA SER A 275 -24.89 4.92 -39.35
C SER A 275 -25.44 3.72 -38.56
N HIS A 276 -24.77 3.28 -37.50
CA HIS A 276 -25.18 2.19 -36.62
C HIS A 276 -25.92 2.69 -35.37
N GLY A 277 -26.04 4.01 -35.19
CA GLY A 277 -26.68 4.61 -34.03
C GLY A 277 -25.73 4.87 -32.86
N ASN A 278 -24.41 4.70 -33.02
CA ASN A 278 -23.46 5.02 -31.95
C ASN A 278 -23.19 6.52 -31.92
N GLN A 279 -23.23 7.10 -30.73
CA GLN A 279 -22.94 8.51 -30.50
C GLN A 279 -21.42 8.69 -30.36
N ARG A 280 -20.87 9.64 -31.10
CA ARG A 280 -19.44 9.96 -31.14
C ARG A 280 -19.25 11.40 -30.70
N THR A 281 -18.33 11.65 -29.78
CA THR A 281 -17.96 13.00 -29.35
C THR A 281 -16.75 13.46 -30.15
N LEU A 282 -16.92 14.55 -30.90
CA LEU A 282 -15.92 15.12 -31.78
C LEU A 282 -15.43 16.47 -31.26
N ASN A 283 -14.12 16.65 -31.26
CA ASN A 283 -13.51 17.95 -31.14
C ASN A 283 -13.33 18.56 -32.53
N ILE A 284 -14.06 19.64 -32.83
CA ILE A 284 -14.16 20.24 -34.16
C ILE A 284 -13.40 21.56 -34.21
N SER A 285 -12.59 21.69 -35.25
CA SER A 285 -11.88 22.92 -35.59
C SER A 285 -12.22 23.35 -37.02
N CYS A 286 -12.74 24.57 -37.18
CA CYS A 286 -13.17 25.15 -38.44
C CYS A 286 -12.22 26.27 -38.86
N SER A 287 -11.63 26.17 -40.05
CA SER A 287 -10.73 27.18 -40.62
C SER A 287 -11.24 27.67 -41.98
N PRO A 288 -11.48 28.97 -42.18
CA PRO A 288 -12.01 29.50 -43.43
C PRO A 288 -10.97 29.48 -44.54
N VAL A 289 -11.37 29.03 -45.74
CA VAL A 289 -10.52 29.03 -46.94
C VAL A 289 -10.76 30.31 -47.72
N LEU A 290 -9.77 31.20 -47.71
CA LEU A 290 -9.83 32.52 -48.35
C LEU A 290 -9.37 32.46 -49.81
N ALA A 291 -10.11 33.14 -50.69
CA ALA A 291 -9.70 33.39 -52.06
C ALA A 291 -8.87 34.68 -52.19
N SER A 292 -8.23 34.87 -53.35
CA SER A 292 -7.51 36.10 -53.70
C SER A 292 -8.47 37.31 -53.61
N GLY A 293 -8.27 38.16 -52.60
CA GLY A 293 -9.16 39.29 -52.29
C GLY A 293 -9.86 39.22 -50.93
N GLY A 294 -9.61 38.20 -50.10
CA GLY A 294 -10.14 38.12 -48.72
C GLY A 294 -11.57 37.58 -48.62
N VAL A 295 -12.16 37.13 -49.73
CA VAL A 295 -13.48 36.52 -49.76
C VAL A 295 -13.39 35.06 -49.32
N VAL A 296 -14.20 34.65 -48.34
CA VAL A 296 -14.31 33.27 -47.88
C VAL A 296 -14.97 32.42 -48.97
N ARG A 297 -14.26 31.42 -49.50
CA ARG A 297 -14.77 30.50 -50.54
C ARG A 297 -15.38 29.21 -49.97
N GLY A 298 -15.02 28.87 -48.75
CA GLY A 298 -15.45 27.66 -48.04
C GLY A 298 -14.81 27.58 -46.67
N VAL A 299 -15.08 26.48 -45.96
CA VAL A 299 -14.51 26.20 -44.63
C VAL A 299 -13.94 24.79 -44.63
N MET A 300 -12.73 24.67 -44.10
CA MET A 300 -12.10 23.38 -43.81
C MET A 300 -12.39 23.02 -42.36
N ILE A 301 -12.89 21.82 -42.14
CA ILE A 301 -13.33 21.32 -40.85
C ILE A 301 -12.45 20.11 -40.53
N CYS A 302 -11.75 20.17 -39.41
CA CYS A 302 -11.03 19.06 -38.82
C CYS A 302 -11.85 18.53 -37.65
N CYS A 303 -12.00 17.20 -37.57
CA CYS A 303 -12.68 16.56 -36.47
C CYS A 303 -11.77 15.48 -35.87
N ASP A 304 -11.58 15.54 -34.56
CA ASP A 304 -10.91 14.49 -33.80
C ASP A 304 -11.95 13.73 -32.98
N ASP A 305 -11.98 12.40 -33.11
CA ASP A 305 -12.82 11.54 -32.27
C ASP A 305 -12.20 11.43 -30.86
N VAL A 306 -12.87 12.05 -29.89
CA VAL A 306 -12.46 12.09 -28.49
C VAL A 306 -13.43 11.33 -27.58
N THR A 307 -14.29 10.49 -28.16
CA THR A 307 -15.31 9.72 -27.42
C THR A 307 -14.68 8.90 -26.29
N HIS A 308 -13.66 8.09 -26.61
CA HIS A 308 -12.96 7.26 -25.62
C HIS A 308 -12.24 8.09 -24.55
N LEU A 309 -11.70 9.25 -24.92
CA LEU A 309 -11.02 10.15 -23.98
C LEU A 309 -12.01 10.78 -22.99
N GLU A 310 -13.19 11.20 -23.44
CA GLU A 310 -14.22 11.72 -22.54
C GLU A 310 -14.83 10.62 -21.65
N GLU A 311 -15.05 9.41 -22.17
CA GLU A 311 -15.46 8.25 -21.36
C GLU A 311 -14.47 7.97 -20.22
N ILE A 312 -13.17 7.89 -20.54
CA ILE A 312 -12.10 7.70 -19.53
C ILE A 312 -12.09 8.85 -18.53
N LYS A 313 -12.24 10.08 -18.99
CA LYS A 313 -12.22 11.26 -18.12
C LYS A 313 -13.41 11.30 -17.16
N VAL A 314 -14.59 10.86 -17.60
CA VAL A 314 -15.76 10.69 -16.73
C VAL A 314 -15.52 9.57 -15.71
N GLN A 315 -14.96 8.43 -16.14
CA GLN A 315 -14.59 7.33 -15.22
C GLN A 315 -13.53 7.76 -14.20
N LEU A 316 -12.52 8.51 -14.60
CA LEU A 316 -11.49 9.05 -13.71
C LEU A 316 -12.06 10.05 -12.71
N ARG A 317 -12.96 10.94 -13.15
CA ARG A 317 -13.63 11.89 -12.25
C ARG A 317 -14.47 11.16 -11.21
N THR A 318 -15.30 10.21 -11.64
CA THR A 318 -16.13 9.43 -10.72
C THR A 318 -15.30 8.62 -9.73
N ALA A 319 -14.21 7.99 -10.18
CA ALA A 319 -13.27 7.28 -9.30
C ALA A 319 -12.57 8.22 -8.30
N ARG A 320 -12.16 9.42 -8.76
CA ARG A 320 -11.55 10.45 -7.88
C ARG A 320 -12.54 10.92 -6.83
N ASP A 321 -13.75 11.28 -7.25
CA ASP A 321 -14.76 11.80 -6.34
C ASP A 321 -15.17 10.73 -5.28
N GLN A 322 -15.16 9.44 -5.65
CA GLN A 322 -15.32 8.33 -4.70
C GLN A 322 -14.15 8.23 -3.72
N ALA A 323 -12.90 8.35 -4.20
CA ALA A 323 -11.71 8.31 -3.35
C ALA A 323 -11.67 9.51 -2.38
N ASP A 324 -12.00 10.70 -2.86
CA ASP A 324 -12.07 11.92 -2.04
C ASP A 324 -13.16 11.81 -0.97
N ALA A 325 -14.33 11.28 -1.31
CA ALA A 325 -15.40 11.02 -0.36
C ALA A 325 -14.98 10.00 0.73
N ALA A 326 -14.31 8.92 0.34
CA ALA A 326 -13.79 7.93 1.29
C ALA A 326 -12.70 8.52 2.21
N SER A 327 -11.81 9.35 1.66
CA SER A 327 -10.76 10.03 2.42
C SER A 327 -11.33 11.04 3.43
N ALA A 328 -12.35 11.81 3.02
CA ALA A 328 -13.05 12.74 3.90
C ALA A 328 -13.77 12.01 5.04
N ALA A 329 -14.47 10.91 4.75
CA ALA A 329 -15.11 10.07 5.76
C ALA A 329 -14.10 9.50 6.77
N LYS A 330 -12.95 9.01 6.29
CA LYS A 330 -11.85 8.51 7.13
C LYS A 330 -11.24 9.60 8.00
N SER A 331 -11.12 10.81 7.48
CA SER A 331 -10.61 11.97 8.24
C SER A 331 -11.57 12.38 9.36
N ALA A 332 -12.87 12.45 9.06
CA ALA A 332 -13.91 12.72 10.05
C ALA A 332 -13.95 11.65 11.15
N PHE A 333 -13.79 10.37 10.77
CA PHE A 333 -13.67 9.26 11.70
C PHE A 333 -12.54 9.44 12.71
N VAL A 334 -11.30 9.70 12.26
CA VAL A 334 -10.14 9.86 13.15
C VAL A 334 -10.29 11.09 14.06
N ALA A 335 -10.88 12.17 13.56
CA ALA A 335 -11.17 13.37 14.35
C ALA A 335 -12.16 13.07 15.49
N ASN A 336 -13.25 12.36 15.20
CA ASN A 336 -14.27 11.97 16.18
C ASN A 336 -13.68 11.03 17.24
N MET A 337 -12.90 10.02 16.82
CA MET A 337 -12.19 9.13 17.74
C MET A 337 -11.30 9.88 18.72
N SER A 338 -10.52 10.83 18.21
CA SER A 338 -9.60 11.61 19.02
C SER A 338 -10.35 12.40 20.09
N HIS A 339 -11.57 12.87 19.80
CA HIS A 339 -12.40 13.61 20.75
C HIS A 339 -13.03 12.68 21.81
N GLU A 340 -13.55 11.53 21.39
CA GLU A 340 -14.17 10.53 22.27
C GLU A 340 -13.15 9.82 23.18
N ILE A 341 -11.89 9.69 22.76
CA ILE A 341 -10.79 9.17 23.60
C ILE A 341 -10.31 10.22 24.61
N ARG A 342 -10.16 11.48 24.16
CA ARG A 342 -9.56 12.55 24.98
C ARG A 342 -10.42 12.93 26.17
N THR A 343 -11.74 12.91 26.01
CA THR A 343 -12.69 13.33 27.07
C THR A 343 -12.60 12.46 28.33
N PRO A 344 -12.76 11.12 28.29
CA PRO A 344 -12.60 10.28 29.47
C PRO A 344 -11.14 10.26 29.98
N LEU A 345 -10.15 10.34 29.09
CA LEU A 345 -8.74 10.39 29.50
C LEU A 345 -8.43 11.66 30.32
N ASN A 346 -8.95 12.81 29.91
CA ASN A 346 -8.80 14.06 30.66
C ASN A 346 -9.51 14.01 32.01
N ALA A 347 -10.66 13.33 32.10
CA ALA A 347 -11.33 13.11 33.37
C ALA A 347 -10.48 12.24 34.31
N VAL A 348 -9.95 11.10 33.81
CA VAL A 348 -9.05 10.23 34.57
C VAL A 348 -7.84 10.99 35.08
N LEU A 349 -7.13 11.71 34.19
CA LEU A 349 -5.95 12.49 34.55
C LEU A 349 -6.29 13.62 35.53
N GLY A 350 -7.41 14.32 35.31
CA GLY A 350 -7.85 15.43 36.15
C GLY A 350 -8.18 15.01 37.58
N PHE A 351 -9.04 14.00 37.75
CA PHE A 351 -9.40 13.48 39.07
C PHE A 351 -8.19 12.82 39.77
N ALA A 352 -7.33 12.12 39.02
CA ALA A 352 -6.09 11.57 39.58
C ALA A 352 -5.14 12.68 40.08
N ASP A 353 -5.04 13.80 39.36
CA ASP A 353 -4.23 14.95 39.79
C ASP A 353 -4.83 15.65 41.02
N VAL A 354 -6.16 15.72 41.13
CA VAL A 354 -6.87 16.26 42.31
C VAL A 354 -6.57 15.41 43.55
N LEU A 355 -6.69 14.09 43.43
CA LEU A 355 -6.34 13.13 44.49
C LEU A 355 -4.86 13.23 44.86
N ARG A 356 -3.96 13.25 43.87
CA ARG A 356 -2.51 13.33 44.09
C ARG A 356 -2.07 14.61 44.81
N ARG A 357 -2.78 15.72 44.61
CA ARG A 357 -2.48 17.01 45.25
C ARG A 357 -3.16 17.17 46.62
N GLY A 358 -3.89 16.18 47.10
CA GLY A 358 -4.64 16.25 48.37
C GLY A 358 -5.71 17.34 48.35
N MET A 359 -6.30 17.64 47.17
CA MET A 359 -7.31 18.68 47.01
C MET A 359 -8.74 18.19 47.28
N ALA A 360 -8.92 16.92 47.69
CA ALA A 360 -10.20 16.42 48.16
C ALA A 360 -10.46 16.92 49.59
N SER A 361 -11.64 17.50 49.81
CA SER A 361 -12.03 18.11 51.09
C SER A 361 -12.54 17.08 52.10
N SER A 362 -12.91 15.88 51.63
CA SER A 362 -13.45 14.79 52.44
C SER A 362 -13.13 13.41 51.83
N ARG A 363 -13.23 12.36 52.66
CA ARG A 363 -13.09 10.97 52.20
C ARG A 363 -14.22 10.53 51.27
N GLU A 364 -15.38 11.20 51.34
CA GLU A 364 -16.51 10.97 50.43
C GLU A 364 -16.19 11.51 49.03
N GLU A 365 -15.59 12.71 48.93
CA GLU A 365 -15.09 13.26 47.65
C GLU A 365 -13.95 12.40 47.06
N GLU A 366 -13.05 11.85 47.88
CA GLU A 366 -12.00 10.95 47.39
C GLU A 366 -12.57 9.70 46.72
N VAL A 367 -13.60 9.10 47.33
CA VAL A 367 -14.29 7.92 46.79
C VAL A 367 -15.05 8.29 45.51
N GLU A 368 -15.70 9.45 45.46
CA GLU A 368 -16.38 9.94 44.25
C GLU A 368 -15.40 10.15 43.08
N TYR A 369 -14.23 10.74 43.33
CA TYR A 369 -13.20 10.90 42.31
C TYR A 369 -12.62 9.57 41.83
N LEU A 370 -12.38 8.62 42.74
CA LEU A 370 -11.96 7.25 42.38
C LEU A 370 -13.01 6.54 41.54
N ASP A 371 -14.29 6.66 41.88
CA ASP A 371 -15.40 6.11 41.10
C ASP A 371 -15.47 6.74 39.70
N MET A 372 -15.23 8.05 39.60
CA MET A 372 -15.24 8.75 38.31
C MET A 372 -14.04 8.36 37.43
N ILE A 373 -12.86 8.15 38.02
CA ILE A 373 -11.68 7.58 37.33
C ILE A 373 -12.03 6.18 36.81
N HIS A 374 -12.59 5.33 37.66
CA HIS A 374 -12.88 3.94 37.31
C HIS A 374 -13.96 3.83 36.22
N ARG A 375 -15.03 4.61 36.30
CA ARG A 375 -16.06 4.70 35.25
C ARG A 375 -15.47 5.21 33.93
N SER A 376 -14.64 6.25 33.99
CA SER A 376 -14.01 6.83 32.79
C SER A 376 -13.01 5.86 32.14
N GLY A 377 -12.26 5.10 32.95
CA GLY A 377 -11.35 4.06 32.49
C GLY A 377 -12.06 2.89 31.81
N ARG A 378 -13.17 2.40 32.40
CA ARG A 378 -14.00 1.37 31.74
C ARG A 378 -14.58 1.85 30.42
N HIS A 379 -15.11 3.07 30.38
CA HIS A 379 -15.66 3.64 29.15
C HIS A 379 -14.59 3.73 28.04
N LEU A 380 -13.36 4.13 28.39
CA LEU A 380 -12.25 4.19 27.44
C LEU A 380 -11.88 2.79 26.91
N LEU A 381 -11.87 1.76 27.76
CA LEU A 381 -11.60 0.38 27.34
C LEU A 381 -12.68 -0.17 26.42
N GLU A 382 -13.96 0.08 26.72
CA GLU A 382 -15.08 -0.27 25.84
C GLU A 382 -14.92 0.39 24.47
N LEU A 383 -14.61 1.70 24.46
CA LEU A 383 -14.41 2.45 23.24
C LEU A 383 -13.21 1.92 22.43
N ILE A 384 -12.08 1.62 23.06
CA ILE A 384 -10.92 1.02 22.37
C ILE A 384 -11.27 -0.34 21.77
N ASN A 385 -12.00 -1.19 22.51
CA ASN A 385 -12.41 -2.50 22.01
C ASN A 385 -13.36 -2.37 20.82
N ASP A 386 -14.33 -1.46 20.87
CA ASP A 386 -15.25 -1.16 19.75
C ASP A 386 -14.47 -0.73 18.48
N ILE A 387 -13.43 0.09 18.67
CA ILE A 387 -12.56 0.56 17.58
C ILE A 387 -11.75 -0.59 16.97
N LEU A 388 -11.19 -1.45 17.82
CA LEU A 388 -10.44 -2.62 17.38
C LEU A 388 -11.33 -3.61 16.63
N ASP A 389 -12.56 -3.82 17.11
CA ASP A 389 -13.54 -4.67 16.44
C ASP A 389 -13.91 -4.09 15.07
N LEU A 390 -14.16 -2.77 14.97
CA LEU A 390 -14.43 -2.12 13.69
C LEU A 390 -13.24 -2.23 12.71
N SER A 391 -12.00 -2.03 13.20
CA SER A 391 -10.79 -2.16 12.38
C SER A 391 -10.57 -3.59 11.86
N LYS A 392 -10.87 -4.61 12.68
CA LYS A 392 -10.84 -6.01 12.25
C LYS A 392 -11.87 -6.29 11.16
N ILE A 393 -13.03 -5.65 11.21
CA ILE A 393 -14.08 -5.81 10.20
C ILE A 393 -13.68 -5.14 8.89
N GLU A 394 -13.26 -3.87 8.91
CA GLU A 394 -12.86 -3.13 7.70
C GLU A 394 -11.69 -3.79 6.95
N SER A 395 -10.76 -4.40 7.69
CA SER A 395 -9.63 -5.14 7.10
C SER A 395 -10.01 -6.54 6.58
N GLY A 396 -11.28 -6.94 6.69
CA GLY A 396 -11.76 -8.28 6.33
C GLY A 396 -11.19 -9.39 7.21
N ARG A 397 -10.66 -9.07 8.39
CA ARG A 397 -10.02 -9.99 9.33
C ARG A 397 -10.95 -10.50 10.43
N LEU A 398 -12.21 -10.08 10.44
CA LEU A 398 -13.20 -10.61 11.38
C LEU A 398 -13.41 -12.11 11.11
N GLN A 399 -12.92 -12.95 12.01
CA GLN A 399 -13.19 -14.38 12.00
C GLN A 399 -14.46 -14.64 12.82
N VAL A 400 -15.51 -15.10 12.17
CA VAL A 400 -16.75 -15.52 12.83
C VAL A 400 -16.60 -16.98 13.21
N GLU A 401 -16.74 -17.28 14.50
CA GLU A 401 -16.73 -18.65 14.97
C GLU A 401 -18.02 -19.39 14.57
N GLN A 402 -17.90 -20.69 14.36
CA GLN A 402 -19.02 -21.58 14.02
C GLN A 402 -18.99 -22.75 15.00
N ILE A 403 -19.50 -22.49 16.20
CA ILE A 403 -19.56 -23.43 17.32
C ILE A 403 -21.00 -23.63 17.79
N ASP A 404 -21.24 -24.73 18.50
CA ASP A 404 -22.57 -25.03 19.03
C ASP A 404 -22.91 -24.06 20.18
N CYS A 405 -23.97 -23.28 20.03
CA CYS A 405 -24.42 -22.33 21.04
C CYS A 405 -25.94 -22.33 21.23
N SER A 406 -26.39 -22.09 22.46
CA SER A 406 -27.81 -22.02 22.81
C SER A 406 -28.27 -20.58 22.87
N VAL A 407 -29.10 -20.15 21.91
CA VAL A 407 -29.60 -18.77 21.86
C VAL A 407 -30.46 -18.43 23.07
N TRP A 408 -31.31 -19.36 23.52
CA TRP A 408 -32.21 -19.09 24.65
C TRP A 408 -31.43 -18.87 25.96
N GLN A 409 -30.30 -19.58 26.16
CA GLN A 409 -29.41 -19.36 27.31
C GLN A 409 -28.74 -18.00 27.21
N ILE A 410 -28.19 -17.64 26.05
CA ILE A 410 -27.55 -16.34 25.84
C ILE A 410 -28.56 -15.20 26.11
N THR A 411 -29.79 -15.32 25.60
CA THR A 411 -30.85 -14.34 25.86
C THR A 411 -31.18 -14.25 27.35
N HIS A 412 -31.27 -15.39 28.04
CA HIS A 412 -31.54 -15.42 29.48
C HIS A 412 -30.43 -14.74 30.29
N ASP A 413 -29.17 -15.06 30.02
CA ASP A 413 -28.01 -14.48 30.69
C ASP A 413 -28.00 -12.95 30.51
N VAL A 414 -28.23 -12.45 29.29
CA VAL A 414 -28.23 -11.02 29.01
C VAL A 414 -29.35 -10.31 29.77
N VAL A 415 -30.55 -10.90 29.80
CA VAL A 415 -31.65 -10.37 30.60
C VAL A 415 -31.26 -10.33 32.08
N SER A 416 -30.69 -11.40 32.63
CA SER A 416 -30.32 -11.46 34.06
C SER A 416 -29.34 -10.35 34.47
N VAL A 417 -28.37 -10.02 33.61
CA VAL A 417 -27.39 -8.95 33.86
C VAL A 417 -28.01 -7.57 33.73
N LEU A 418 -28.90 -7.37 32.74
CA LEU A 418 -29.51 -6.07 32.48
C LEU A 418 -30.78 -5.78 33.29
N SER A 419 -31.35 -6.79 33.96
CA SER A 419 -32.52 -6.66 34.83
C SER A 419 -32.32 -5.61 35.93
N GLN A 420 -31.19 -5.65 36.64
CA GLN A 420 -30.90 -4.67 37.70
C GLN A 420 -30.88 -3.24 37.15
N ARG A 421 -30.26 -3.04 35.98
CA ARG A 421 -30.18 -1.72 35.33
C ARG A 421 -31.54 -1.21 34.86
N ALA A 422 -32.40 -2.12 34.38
CA ALA A 422 -33.77 -1.79 34.01
C ALA A 422 -34.61 -1.41 35.25
N GLU A 423 -34.47 -2.13 36.37
CA GLU A 423 -35.14 -1.83 37.63
C GLU A 423 -34.71 -0.49 38.23
N GLU A 424 -33.41 -0.20 38.23
CA GLU A 424 -32.85 1.11 38.63
C GLU A 424 -33.42 2.26 37.77
N SER A 425 -33.76 1.97 36.52
CA SER A 425 -34.39 2.91 35.59
C SER A 425 -35.93 2.90 35.65
N GLY A 426 -36.54 2.09 36.54
CA GLY A 426 -37.99 1.96 36.69
C GLY A 426 -38.71 1.27 35.52
N LEU A 427 -38.00 0.48 34.72
CA LEU A 427 -38.50 -0.21 33.54
C LEU A 427 -38.66 -1.71 33.80
N TYR A 428 -39.66 -2.34 33.17
CA TYR A 428 -39.70 -3.80 33.10
C TYR A 428 -38.82 -4.33 31.95
N LEU A 429 -38.12 -5.43 32.17
CA LEU A 429 -37.38 -6.17 31.14
C LEU A 429 -37.85 -7.62 31.13
N LYS A 430 -38.31 -8.11 29.97
CA LYS A 430 -38.75 -9.50 29.83
C LYS A 430 -38.29 -10.13 28.51
N ALA A 431 -38.08 -11.45 28.54
CA ALA A 431 -37.86 -12.26 27.35
C ALA A 431 -39.04 -13.19 27.09
N GLU A 432 -39.44 -13.30 25.82
CA GLU A 432 -40.52 -14.16 25.33
C GLU A 432 -40.00 -15.08 24.21
N PHE A 433 -40.31 -16.38 24.29
CA PHE A 433 -39.94 -17.36 23.26
C PHE A 433 -41.19 -17.78 22.50
N ARG A 434 -41.30 -17.47 21.21
CA ARG A 434 -42.57 -17.58 20.48
C ARG A 434 -42.75 -18.89 19.71
N THR A 435 -41.67 -19.59 19.40
CA THR A 435 -41.69 -20.83 18.62
C THR A 435 -40.79 -21.87 19.26
N GLU A 436 -40.86 -23.12 18.79
CA GLU A 436 -39.85 -24.12 19.11
C GLU A 436 -38.47 -23.64 18.62
N LEU A 437 -37.46 -23.77 19.48
CA LEU A 437 -36.08 -23.40 19.18
C LEU A 437 -35.19 -24.64 19.23
N PRO A 438 -34.15 -24.72 18.38
CA PRO A 438 -33.14 -25.75 18.52
C PRO A 438 -32.38 -25.57 19.83
N GLU A 439 -31.99 -26.67 20.46
CA GLU A 439 -31.17 -26.66 21.68
C GLU A 439 -29.81 -26.00 21.44
N TYR A 440 -29.24 -26.20 20.24
CA TYR A 440 -28.00 -25.57 19.78
C TYR A 440 -28.10 -25.12 18.30
N ILE A 441 -27.51 -23.97 17.98
CA ILE A 441 -27.24 -23.51 16.60
C ILE A 441 -25.74 -23.43 16.38
N GLN A 442 -25.29 -23.44 15.12
CA GLN A 442 -23.89 -23.20 14.78
C GLN A 442 -23.68 -21.71 14.49
N SER A 443 -23.05 -21.00 15.43
CA SER A 443 -22.76 -19.58 15.31
C SER A 443 -21.71 -19.13 16.33
N ASP A 444 -21.53 -17.82 16.50
CA ASP A 444 -20.61 -17.22 17.46
C ASP A 444 -21.38 -16.70 18.70
N PRO A 445 -21.30 -17.39 19.86
CA PRO A 445 -22.04 -17.01 21.06
C PRO A 445 -21.61 -15.65 21.62
N THR A 446 -20.36 -15.26 21.45
CA THR A 446 -19.82 -14.00 21.97
C THR A 446 -20.41 -12.84 21.19
N LYS A 447 -20.45 -12.96 19.87
CA LYS A 447 -21.00 -11.92 18.97
C LYS A 447 -22.52 -11.82 19.10
N ILE A 448 -23.22 -12.95 19.22
CA ILE A 448 -24.67 -12.95 19.51
C ILE A 448 -24.96 -12.25 20.84
N ARG A 449 -24.22 -12.60 21.90
CA ARG A 449 -24.35 -11.94 23.22
C ARG A 449 -24.11 -10.43 23.10
N GLN A 450 -23.07 -10.01 22.38
CA GLN A 450 -22.73 -8.60 22.20
C GLN A 450 -23.84 -7.83 21.46
N ILE A 451 -24.44 -8.42 20.41
CA ILE A 451 -25.58 -7.82 19.71
C ILE A 451 -26.77 -7.65 20.67
N ILE A 452 -27.16 -8.70 21.40
CA ILE A 452 -28.33 -8.64 22.31
C ILE A 452 -28.07 -7.62 23.42
N THR A 453 -26.92 -7.67 24.09
CA THR A 453 -26.56 -6.73 25.17
C THR A 453 -26.61 -5.28 24.71
N ASN A 454 -26.12 -5.00 23.50
CA ASN A 454 -26.08 -3.65 22.95
C ASN A 454 -27.48 -3.13 22.57
N LEU A 455 -28.28 -3.95 21.90
CA LEU A 455 -29.66 -3.59 21.55
C LEU A 455 -30.51 -3.39 22.80
N THR A 456 -30.44 -4.29 23.78
CA THR A 456 -31.18 -4.18 25.04
C THR A 456 -30.66 -3.02 25.90
N GLY A 457 -29.35 -2.78 25.93
CA GLY A 457 -28.76 -1.63 26.62
C GLY A 457 -29.22 -0.29 26.03
N ASN A 458 -29.29 -0.19 24.70
CA ASN A 458 -29.84 1.00 24.03
C ASN A 458 -31.33 1.16 24.33
N ALA A 459 -32.12 0.08 24.27
CA ALA A 459 -33.53 0.09 24.61
C ALA A 459 -33.80 0.63 26.03
N ILE A 460 -33.03 0.18 27.04
CA ILE A 460 -33.12 0.69 28.42
C ILE A 460 -32.72 2.17 28.47
N LYS A 461 -31.63 2.54 27.79
CA LYS A 461 -31.08 3.91 27.79
C LYS A 461 -32.07 4.95 27.22
N PHE A 462 -32.83 4.59 26.19
CA PHE A 462 -33.72 5.51 25.47
C PHE A 462 -35.20 5.39 25.85
N THR A 463 -35.51 4.62 26.89
CA THR A 463 -36.87 4.48 27.42
C THR A 463 -36.96 5.14 28.80
N GLU A 464 -37.81 6.14 28.95
CA GLU A 464 -38.03 6.81 30.24
C GLU A 464 -39.12 6.14 31.08
N SER A 465 -40.14 5.55 30.44
CA SER A 465 -41.23 4.84 31.11
C SER A 465 -41.78 3.71 30.24
N GLY A 466 -42.30 2.66 30.88
CA GLY A 466 -42.75 1.44 30.20
C GLY A 466 -41.74 0.30 30.37
N GLY A 467 -41.25 -0.26 29.26
CA GLY A 467 -40.31 -1.36 29.35
C GLY A 467 -39.77 -1.87 28.02
N VAL A 468 -38.91 -2.88 28.14
CA VAL A 468 -38.18 -3.49 27.04
C VAL A 468 -38.56 -4.97 26.97
N GLU A 469 -38.90 -5.44 25.76
CA GLU A 469 -39.28 -6.81 25.49
C GLU A 469 -38.33 -7.42 24.45
N ILE A 470 -37.75 -8.57 24.78
CA ILE A 470 -36.95 -9.37 23.85
C ILE A 470 -37.80 -10.57 23.41
N SER A 471 -38.09 -10.69 22.13
CA SER A 471 -38.77 -11.87 21.59
C SER A 471 -37.85 -12.68 20.68
N VAL A 472 -37.79 -13.99 20.91
CA VAL A 472 -36.98 -14.92 20.11
C VAL A 472 -37.88 -15.91 19.41
N ARG A 473 -37.68 -16.08 18.10
CA ARG A 473 -38.40 -17.06 17.28
C ARG A 473 -37.47 -17.67 16.24
N MET A 474 -37.86 -18.83 15.71
CA MET A 474 -37.19 -19.47 14.58
C MET A 474 -38.13 -19.52 13.39
N THR A 475 -37.68 -19.00 12.25
CA THR A 475 -38.39 -19.10 10.98
C THR A 475 -37.91 -20.36 10.25
N ARG A 476 -38.82 -21.29 9.96
CA ARG A 476 -38.52 -22.51 9.20
C ARG A 476 -38.55 -22.20 7.70
N GLY A 477 -37.44 -22.45 7.02
CA GLY A 477 -37.28 -22.24 5.57
C GLY A 477 -36.25 -23.19 4.96
N LYS A 478 -35.82 -22.94 3.72
CA LYS A 478 -34.70 -23.68 3.09
C LYS A 478 -33.39 -23.52 3.88
N GLN A 479 -33.22 -22.38 4.51
CA GLN A 479 -32.22 -22.11 5.54
C GLN A 479 -32.99 -21.61 6.77
N PRO A 480 -32.97 -22.35 7.89
CA PRO A 480 -33.64 -21.90 9.11
C PRO A 480 -32.87 -20.75 9.76
N GLU A 481 -33.59 -19.74 10.22
CA GLU A 481 -33.02 -18.54 10.84
C GLU A 481 -33.62 -18.32 12.22
N ILE A 482 -32.79 -17.86 13.15
CA ILE A 482 -33.21 -17.31 14.43
C ILE A 482 -33.46 -15.82 14.26
N GLU A 483 -34.63 -15.38 14.69
CA GLU A 483 -35.02 -13.99 14.73
C GLU A 483 -35.10 -13.53 16.18
N ILE A 484 -34.27 -12.54 16.53
CA ILE A 484 -34.24 -11.89 17.84
C ILE A 484 -34.75 -10.47 17.65
N GLU A 485 -35.85 -10.15 18.29
CA GLU A 485 -36.51 -8.86 18.23
C GLU A 485 -36.44 -8.17 19.58
N VAL A 486 -35.80 -7.01 19.65
CA VAL A 486 -35.77 -6.15 20.84
C VAL A 486 -36.70 -4.96 20.60
N ARG A 487 -37.73 -4.83 21.44
CA ARG A 487 -38.73 -3.78 21.37
C ARG A 487 -38.68 -2.91 22.61
N ASP A 488 -38.70 -1.61 22.41
CA ASP A 488 -38.78 -0.60 23.48
C ASP A 488 -40.02 0.30 23.31
N THR A 489 -40.39 0.96 24.41
CA THR A 489 -41.46 1.98 24.45
C THR A 489 -40.87 3.38 24.61
N GLY A 490 -39.67 3.61 24.09
CA GLY A 490 -38.92 4.84 24.26
C GLY A 490 -39.32 5.96 23.31
N ILE A 491 -38.42 6.93 23.15
CA ILE A 491 -38.64 8.14 22.33
C ILE A 491 -38.88 7.87 20.84
N GLY A 492 -38.49 6.69 20.34
CA GLY A 492 -38.53 6.37 18.92
C GLY A 492 -37.59 7.24 18.06
N MET A 493 -37.75 7.17 16.74
CA MET A 493 -36.87 7.83 15.76
C MET A 493 -37.63 8.32 14.53
N THR A 494 -37.19 9.44 13.96
CA THR A 494 -37.68 9.92 12.65
C THR A 494 -37.21 9.02 11.50
N PRO A 495 -37.87 9.06 10.32
CA PRO A 495 -37.43 8.31 9.15
C PRO A 495 -35.98 8.63 8.72
N GLU A 496 -35.53 9.89 8.85
CA GLU A 496 -34.15 10.26 8.54
C GLU A 496 -33.15 9.64 9.53
N GLN A 497 -33.48 9.61 10.82
CA GLN A 497 -32.64 8.99 11.85
C GLN A 497 -32.50 7.48 11.64
N GLN A 498 -33.59 6.80 11.26
CA GLN A 498 -33.58 5.34 11.01
C GLN A 498 -32.62 4.93 9.87
N LEU A 499 -32.47 5.78 8.84
CA LEU A 499 -31.55 5.52 7.73
C LEU A 499 -30.08 5.61 8.14
N ARG A 500 -29.78 6.46 9.13
CA ARG A 500 -28.41 6.85 9.46
C ARG A 500 -27.90 6.29 10.79
N ILE A 501 -28.75 5.67 11.60
CA ILE A 501 -28.38 5.16 12.93
C ILE A 501 -27.35 4.02 12.91
N PHE A 502 -27.19 3.35 11.77
CA PHE A 502 -26.18 2.31 11.58
C PHE A 502 -24.84 2.85 11.05
N ASP A 503 -24.77 4.14 10.73
CA ASP A 503 -23.52 4.78 10.35
C ASP A 503 -22.64 4.92 11.59
N ALA A 504 -21.34 4.61 11.45
CA ALA A 504 -20.40 4.74 12.55
C ALA A 504 -20.34 6.19 13.07
N PHE A 505 -20.33 6.36 14.39
CA PHE A 505 -20.25 7.66 15.09
C PHE A 505 -21.45 8.59 14.87
N GLN A 506 -22.58 8.08 14.35
CA GLN A 506 -23.81 8.86 14.35
C GLN A 506 -24.54 8.75 15.69
N GLN A 507 -24.93 9.93 16.21
CA GLN A 507 -25.76 10.08 17.39
C GLN A 507 -26.99 10.91 16.99
N ALA A 508 -28.17 10.50 17.48
CA ALA A 508 -29.45 10.98 17.00
C ALA A 508 -29.75 12.46 17.31
N ASP A 509 -29.13 13.08 18.35
CA ASP A 509 -29.24 14.51 18.65
C ASP A 509 -28.15 15.01 19.64
N GLY A 510 -27.67 16.24 19.46
CA GLY A 510 -26.69 16.89 20.33
C GLY A 510 -27.23 17.44 21.66
N SER A 511 -28.53 17.31 21.92
CA SER A 511 -29.20 17.83 23.13
C SER A 511 -29.32 16.79 24.25
N THR A 512 -29.47 15.51 23.91
CA THR A 512 -29.57 14.36 24.83
C THR A 512 -28.21 13.77 25.23
N THR A 513 -27.13 14.10 24.51
CA THR A 513 -25.77 13.60 24.72
C THR A 513 -25.11 14.05 26.03
N ARG A 514 -25.57 15.13 26.67
CA ARG A 514 -25.03 15.53 27.98
C ARG A 514 -25.53 14.69 29.15
N ARG A 515 -26.64 13.94 28.98
CA ARG A 515 -27.19 13.09 30.05
C ARG A 515 -26.81 11.62 29.89
N PHE A 516 -26.64 11.12 28.67
CA PHE A 516 -26.37 9.70 28.42
C PHE A 516 -25.35 9.51 27.29
N GLY A 517 -24.06 9.57 27.62
CA GLY A 517 -22.95 9.34 26.68
C GLY A 517 -23.02 7.97 26.00
N GLY A 518 -22.54 7.86 24.76
CA GLY A 518 -22.44 6.59 24.03
C GLY A 518 -21.57 6.75 22.79
N THR A 519 -20.80 5.72 22.43
CA THR A 519 -19.74 5.80 21.41
C THR A 519 -20.25 6.00 19.98
N GLY A 520 -21.55 5.79 19.73
CA GLY A 520 -22.12 5.81 18.37
C GLY A 520 -21.62 4.67 17.47
N LEU A 521 -20.85 3.72 18.02
CA LEU A 521 -20.27 2.59 17.31
C LEU A 521 -21.10 1.31 17.47
N GLY A 522 -21.81 1.17 18.58
CA GLY A 522 -22.46 -0.07 18.94
C GLY A 522 -23.41 -0.63 17.87
N LEU A 523 -24.29 0.21 17.29
CA LEU A 523 -25.27 -0.26 16.31
C LEU A 523 -24.62 -0.61 14.97
N ALA A 524 -23.61 0.15 14.54
CA ALA A 524 -22.80 -0.14 13.36
C ALA A 524 -22.08 -1.50 13.51
N ILE A 525 -21.43 -1.73 14.65
CA ILE A 525 -20.75 -3.01 14.96
C ILE A 525 -21.74 -4.17 15.01
N SER A 526 -22.91 -3.97 15.65
CA SER A 526 -23.95 -5.01 15.75
C SER A 526 -24.48 -5.43 14.38
N ARG A 527 -24.63 -4.47 13.46
CA ARG A 527 -25.01 -4.75 12.08
C ARG A 527 -23.95 -5.54 11.35
N GLN A 528 -22.69 -5.12 11.46
CA GLN A 528 -21.58 -5.82 10.82
C GLN A 528 -21.38 -7.24 11.38
N PHE A 529 -21.59 -7.47 12.67
CA PHE A 529 -21.57 -8.83 13.24
C PHE A 529 -22.70 -9.70 12.70
N ALA A 530 -23.92 -9.16 12.60
CA ALA A 530 -25.04 -9.88 12.00
C ALA A 530 -24.75 -10.26 10.53
N GLU A 531 -24.23 -9.32 9.74
CA GLU A 531 -23.86 -9.53 8.33
C GLU A 531 -22.70 -10.53 8.18
N ALA A 532 -21.68 -10.46 9.04
CA ALA A 532 -20.56 -11.40 9.04
C ALA A 532 -20.98 -12.83 9.39
N MET A 533 -22.02 -13.01 10.21
CA MET A 533 -22.65 -14.30 10.48
C MET A 533 -23.59 -14.79 9.36
N GLY A 534 -23.70 -14.04 8.25
CA GLY A 534 -24.60 -14.34 7.14
C GLY A 534 -26.06 -13.93 7.38
N GLY A 535 -26.29 -13.09 8.39
CA GLY A 535 -27.59 -12.59 8.82
C GLY A 535 -27.86 -11.13 8.47
N SER A 536 -28.78 -10.49 9.19
CA SER A 536 -29.11 -9.07 9.03
C SER A 536 -29.60 -8.43 10.32
N LEU A 537 -29.38 -7.12 10.46
CA LEU A 537 -29.99 -6.28 11.50
C LEU A 537 -30.82 -5.18 10.85
N THR A 538 -32.08 -5.06 11.25
CA THR A 538 -33.04 -4.08 10.71
C THR A 538 -33.75 -3.35 11.84
N VAL A 539 -34.23 -2.14 11.58
CA VAL A 539 -34.95 -1.31 12.55
C VAL A 539 -36.29 -0.83 11.98
N SER A 540 -37.29 -0.72 12.84
CA SER A 540 -38.56 -0.06 12.59
C SER A 540 -38.89 0.77 13.82
N SER A 541 -39.16 2.06 13.65
CA SER A 541 -39.47 2.93 14.79
C SER A 541 -40.49 4.00 14.40
N GLU A 542 -41.24 4.47 15.39
CA GLU A 542 -42.14 5.61 15.29
C GLU A 542 -41.83 6.57 16.45
N GLU A 543 -41.64 7.84 16.13
CA GLU A 543 -41.34 8.89 17.12
C GLU A 543 -42.47 8.99 18.16
N GLY A 544 -42.11 8.94 19.44
CA GLY A 544 -43.03 8.93 20.59
C GLY A 544 -43.71 7.60 20.91
N VAL A 545 -43.49 6.55 20.11
CA VAL A 545 -44.06 5.20 20.33
C VAL A 545 -43.00 4.19 20.77
N GLY A 546 -41.79 4.29 20.22
CA GLY A 546 -40.65 3.43 20.55
C GLY A 546 -39.97 2.82 19.33
N SER A 547 -39.05 1.89 19.56
CA SER A 547 -38.27 1.26 18.50
C SER A 547 -38.34 -0.26 18.54
N LYS A 548 -38.11 -0.86 17.38
CA LYS A 548 -38.08 -2.30 17.18
C LYS A 548 -36.86 -2.66 16.35
N PHE A 549 -35.91 -3.36 16.96
CA PHE A 549 -34.72 -3.89 16.31
C PHE A 549 -34.88 -5.38 16.07
N LEU A 550 -34.68 -5.82 14.84
CA LEU A 550 -34.83 -7.22 14.42
C LEU A 550 -33.51 -7.73 13.84
N VAL A 551 -32.92 -8.69 14.54
CA VAL A 551 -31.72 -9.44 14.15
C VAL A 551 -32.13 -10.78 13.58
N ARG A 552 -31.61 -11.15 12.42
CA ARG A 552 -31.75 -12.49 11.81
C ARG A 552 -30.39 -13.15 11.76
N ILE A 553 -30.28 -14.38 12.26
CA ILE A 553 -29.05 -15.18 12.26
C ILE A 553 -29.34 -16.57 11.68
N PRO A 554 -28.63 -17.01 10.63
CA PRO A 554 -28.72 -18.37 10.13
C PRO A 554 -28.35 -19.39 11.20
N THR A 555 -29.13 -20.47 11.32
CA THR A 555 -28.91 -21.52 12.34
C THR A 555 -27.76 -22.47 12.02
N GLY A 556 -27.27 -22.47 10.78
CA GLY A 556 -26.35 -23.50 10.27
C GLY A 556 -27.05 -24.84 10.07
N SER A 557 -26.30 -25.94 10.23
CA SER A 557 -26.85 -27.29 10.08
C SER A 557 -27.55 -27.74 11.37
N LEU A 558 -28.87 -27.88 11.33
CA LEU A 558 -29.69 -28.42 12.44
C LEU A 558 -29.76 -29.97 12.49
N ARG A 559 -28.88 -30.68 11.78
CA ARG A 559 -28.91 -32.15 11.74
C ARG A 559 -28.54 -32.74 13.11
N GLY A 560 -29.49 -33.43 13.73
CA GLY A 560 -29.28 -34.14 15.01
C GLY A 560 -29.56 -33.30 16.26
N THR A 561 -29.94 -32.03 16.10
CA THR A 561 -30.27 -31.15 17.23
C THR A 561 -31.69 -31.39 17.72
N ARG A 562 -31.87 -31.48 19.04
CA ARG A 562 -33.19 -31.54 19.68
C ARG A 562 -33.89 -30.19 19.56
N MET A 563 -35.18 -30.20 19.20
CA MET A 563 -36.03 -29.02 19.24
C MET A 563 -36.66 -28.92 20.62
N LEU A 564 -36.51 -27.77 21.27
CA LEU A 564 -37.11 -27.45 22.55
C LEU A 564 -38.45 -26.75 22.33
N SER A 565 -39.49 -27.24 22.98
CA SER A 565 -40.77 -26.54 23.05
C SER A 565 -40.68 -25.29 23.92
N VAL A 566 -41.56 -24.32 23.67
CA VAL A 566 -41.64 -23.08 24.47
C VAL A 566 -41.78 -23.40 25.97
N GLN A 567 -42.60 -24.41 26.31
CA GLN A 567 -42.82 -24.85 27.69
C GLN A 567 -41.54 -25.44 28.34
N GLU A 568 -40.75 -26.21 27.58
CA GLU A 568 -39.46 -26.72 28.07
C GLU A 568 -38.48 -25.57 28.36
N ILE A 569 -38.41 -24.57 27.48
CA ILE A 569 -37.55 -23.40 27.67
C ILE A 569 -38.00 -22.59 28.88
N GLU A 570 -39.29 -22.29 29.01
CA GLU A 570 -39.84 -21.59 30.17
C GLU A 570 -39.59 -22.34 31.48
N SER A 571 -39.71 -23.67 31.47
CA SER A 571 -39.40 -24.50 32.64
C SER A 571 -37.90 -24.51 32.98
N ALA A 572 -37.02 -24.44 31.97
CA ALA A 572 -35.58 -24.32 32.16
C ALA A 572 -35.22 -22.95 32.74
N VAL A 573 -35.76 -21.88 32.17
CA VAL A 573 -35.60 -20.51 32.68
C VAL A 573 -36.12 -20.40 34.11
N LYS A 574 -37.30 -20.96 34.42
CA LYS A 574 -37.85 -20.95 35.78
C LYS A 574 -36.99 -21.70 36.79
N ARG A 575 -36.31 -22.78 36.39
CA ARG A 575 -35.35 -23.50 37.24
C ARG A 575 -34.09 -22.67 37.50
N LEU A 576 -33.63 -21.92 36.49
CA LEU A 576 -32.49 -21.01 36.61
C LEU A 576 -32.83 -19.78 37.47
N THR A 577 -34.06 -19.26 37.41
CA THR A 577 -34.49 -18.08 38.18
C THR A 577 -35.02 -18.39 39.57
N ALA A 578 -35.57 -19.58 39.84
CA ALA A 578 -36.10 -19.97 41.15
C ALA A 578 -35.01 -20.24 42.20
N ASN A 579 -33.73 -20.21 41.82
CA ASN A 579 -32.62 -20.43 42.74
C ASN A 579 -31.39 -19.56 42.41
N PRO A 580 -31.49 -18.22 42.53
CA PRO A 580 -30.36 -17.32 42.28
C PRO A 580 -29.18 -17.56 43.24
N ASP A 581 -29.48 -18.02 44.47
CA ASP A 581 -28.50 -18.28 45.53
C ASP A 581 -27.85 -19.67 45.46
N SER A 582 -28.27 -20.53 44.53
CA SER A 582 -27.67 -21.88 44.39
C SER A 582 -26.32 -21.88 43.68
N ALA A 583 -26.02 -20.88 42.85
CA ALA A 583 -24.67 -20.72 42.28
C ALA A 583 -23.63 -20.45 43.38
N ASN A 584 -24.03 -19.81 44.49
CA ASN A 584 -23.19 -19.58 45.67
C ASN A 584 -23.21 -20.73 46.70
N SER A 585 -23.93 -21.84 46.44
CA SER A 585 -24.07 -22.94 47.40
C SER A 585 -23.92 -24.34 46.79
N LEU A 586 -23.30 -24.48 45.61
CA LEU A 586 -22.72 -25.77 45.23
C LEU A 586 -21.53 -26.09 46.15
N ARG A 587 -21.79 -26.88 47.20
CA ARG A 587 -20.73 -27.49 48.01
C ARG A 587 -20.20 -28.73 47.28
N LEU A 588 -19.04 -28.59 46.66
CA LEU A 588 -18.27 -29.70 46.12
C LEU A 588 -17.93 -30.68 47.25
N GLN A 589 -17.82 -31.96 46.91
CA GLN A 589 -17.22 -32.92 47.84
C GLN A 589 -15.76 -32.53 48.11
N PRO A 590 -15.22 -32.78 49.33
CA PRO A 590 -13.85 -32.44 49.70
C PRO A 590 -12.84 -33.36 49.00
N LYS A 591 -12.67 -33.14 47.71
CA LYS A 591 -11.90 -33.93 46.76
C LYS A 591 -10.61 -33.19 46.40
N GLN A 592 -9.55 -33.93 46.09
CA GLN A 592 -8.23 -33.38 45.78
C GLN A 592 -8.19 -32.93 44.33
N ILE A 593 -8.11 -31.61 44.11
CA ILE A 593 -8.04 -31.00 42.78
C ILE A 593 -6.66 -30.36 42.59
N LEU A 594 -6.00 -30.71 41.50
CA LEU A 594 -4.76 -30.08 41.08
C LEU A 594 -5.07 -28.97 40.07
N VAL A 595 -4.60 -27.75 40.33
CA VAL A 595 -4.76 -26.59 39.43
C VAL A 595 -3.39 -26.17 38.90
N VAL A 596 -3.20 -26.27 37.60
CA VAL A 596 -1.92 -25.99 36.94
C VAL A 596 -2.10 -24.84 35.97
N ASP A 597 -1.46 -23.70 36.27
CA ASP A 597 -1.57 -22.47 35.50
C ASP A 597 -0.33 -21.60 35.75
N ASP A 598 0.25 -21.02 34.69
CA ASP A 598 1.46 -20.20 34.78
C ASP A 598 1.17 -18.78 35.31
N GLY A 599 -0.04 -18.28 35.10
CA GLY A 599 -0.54 -17.02 35.62
C GLY A 599 -0.87 -17.11 37.12
N GLU A 600 -0.03 -16.52 37.97
CA GLU A 600 -0.23 -16.52 39.43
C GLU A 600 -1.61 -16.00 39.85
N ALA A 601 -2.07 -14.90 39.26
CA ALA A 601 -3.38 -14.32 39.55
C ALA A 601 -4.53 -15.29 39.19
N ASN A 602 -4.43 -16.02 38.07
CA ASN A 602 -5.45 -16.97 37.65
C ASN A 602 -5.45 -18.22 38.54
N ARG A 603 -4.26 -18.74 38.84
CA ARG A 603 -4.06 -19.85 39.78
C ARG A 603 -4.66 -19.53 41.15
N ARG A 604 -4.42 -18.31 41.67
CA ARG A 604 -4.96 -17.82 42.95
C ARG A 604 -6.48 -17.69 42.93
N LEU A 605 -7.05 -17.19 41.82
CA LEU A 605 -8.49 -17.05 41.64
C LEU A 605 -9.19 -18.40 41.65
N ILE A 606 -8.72 -19.35 40.82
CA ILE A 606 -9.29 -20.69 40.71
C ILE A 606 -9.15 -21.43 42.05
N GLU A 607 -7.99 -21.31 42.71
CA GLU A 607 -7.76 -21.85 44.05
C GLU A 607 -8.79 -21.33 45.06
N LEU A 608 -8.97 -20.00 45.12
CA LEU A 608 -9.89 -19.37 46.05
C LEU A 608 -11.34 -19.83 45.83
N VAL A 609 -11.77 -19.86 44.57
CA VAL A 609 -13.13 -20.27 44.16
C VAL A 609 -13.39 -21.72 44.56
N LEU A 610 -12.51 -22.64 44.19
CA LEU A 610 -12.72 -24.07 44.43
C LEU A 610 -12.59 -24.44 45.91
N ARG A 611 -11.67 -23.81 46.66
CA ARG A 611 -11.59 -23.97 48.12
C ARG A 611 -12.87 -23.47 48.81
N ARG A 612 -13.41 -22.32 48.38
CA ARG A 612 -14.66 -21.78 48.93
C ARG A 612 -15.87 -22.67 48.60
N ALA A 613 -15.84 -23.32 47.43
CA ALA A 613 -16.83 -24.33 47.06
C ALA A 613 -16.64 -25.68 47.77
N GLY A 614 -15.57 -25.88 48.56
CA GLY A 614 -15.36 -27.06 49.41
C GLY A 614 -14.34 -28.08 48.93
N ALA A 615 -13.66 -27.83 47.80
CA ALA A 615 -12.60 -28.71 47.29
C ALA A 615 -11.26 -28.48 48.01
N ILE A 616 -10.40 -29.51 48.01
CA ILE A 616 -9.02 -29.40 48.49
C ILE A 616 -8.12 -29.16 47.29
N VAL A 617 -7.52 -27.97 47.22
CA VAL A 617 -6.77 -27.53 46.03
C VAL A 617 -5.27 -27.58 46.29
N THR A 618 -4.55 -28.22 45.37
CA THR A 618 -3.09 -28.12 45.23
C THR A 618 -2.79 -27.38 43.94
N THR A 619 -1.78 -26.53 43.91
CA THR A 619 -1.46 -25.67 42.76
C THR A 619 -0.09 -25.99 42.18
N GLY A 620 0.08 -25.78 40.87
CA GLY A 620 1.36 -25.87 40.16
C GLY A 620 1.48 -24.78 39.11
N ALA A 621 2.70 -24.34 38.83
CA ALA A 621 2.99 -23.25 37.89
C ALA A 621 3.27 -23.72 36.46
N ASP A 622 3.58 -25.00 36.24
CA ASP A 622 3.86 -25.57 34.92
C ASP A 622 3.55 -27.08 34.83
N GLY A 623 3.64 -27.65 33.63
CA GLY A 623 3.38 -29.06 33.40
C GLY A 623 4.36 -30.03 34.09
N ARG A 624 5.58 -29.60 34.45
CA ARG A 624 6.53 -30.43 35.20
C ARG A 624 6.14 -30.53 36.66
N GLU A 625 5.65 -29.44 37.24
CA GLU A 625 5.03 -29.46 38.56
C GLU A 625 3.81 -30.36 38.58
N ALA A 626 2.98 -30.31 37.55
CA ALA A 626 1.85 -31.22 37.43
C ALA A 626 2.25 -32.70 37.49
N LEU A 627 3.27 -33.10 36.71
CA LEU A 627 3.79 -34.46 36.71
C LEU A 627 4.41 -34.86 38.06
N ARG A 628 5.14 -33.94 38.71
CA ARG A 628 5.74 -34.18 40.03
C ARG A 628 4.67 -34.43 41.09
N GLU A 629 3.64 -33.60 41.12
CA GLU A 629 2.58 -33.69 42.12
C GLU A 629 1.68 -34.91 41.87
N ILE A 630 1.30 -35.20 40.63
CA ILE A 630 0.53 -36.41 40.30
C ILE A 630 1.29 -37.70 40.67
N SER A 631 2.62 -37.68 40.59
CA SER A 631 3.45 -38.83 41.00
C SER A 631 3.55 -38.99 42.52
N ARG A 632 3.27 -37.92 43.29
CA ARG A 632 3.37 -37.90 44.75
C ARG A 632 2.05 -38.23 45.44
N THR A 633 0.95 -37.69 44.93
CA THR A 633 -0.37 -37.79 45.55
C THR A 633 -1.45 -38.06 44.51
N PRO A 634 -2.44 -38.92 44.82
CA PRO A 634 -3.58 -39.11 43.94
C PRO A 634 -4.49 -37.88 43.95
N PHE A 635 -4.92 -37.44 42.77
CA PHE A 635 -5.90 -36.39 42.58
C PHE A 635 -7.19 -36.96 42.00
N ASP A 636 -8.31 -36.33 42.33
CA ASP A 636 -9.64 -36.68 41.81
C ASP A 636 -9.98 -35.90 40.52
N LEU A 637 -9.33 -34.75 40.29
CA LEU A 637 -9.49 -33.91 39.11
C LEU A 637 -8.24 -33.05 38.88
N VAL A 638 -7.89 -32.80 37.62
CA VAL A 638 -6.83 -31.85 37.26
C VAL A 638 -7.41 -30.76 36.36
N LEU A 639 -7.22 -29.50 36.73
CA LEU A 639 -7.40 -28.35 35.85
C LEU A 639 -6.03 -28.00 35.27
N MET A 640 -5.87 -28.14 33.96
CA MET A 640 -4.59 -28.02 33.29
C MET A 640 -4.65 -26.90 32.25
N ASP A 641 -3.88 -25.85 32.43
CA ASP A 641 -3.64 -24.88 31.36
C ASP A 641 -2.89 -25.51 30.19
N MET A 642 -3.37 -25.27 28.97
CA MET A 642 -2.77 -25.84 27.76
C MET A 642 -1.54 -25.05 27.30
N GLN A 643 -1.44 -23.76 27.63
CA GLN A 643 -0.36 -22.88 27.19
C GLN A 643 0.46 -22.39 28.38
N MET A 644 1.48 -23.16 28.77
CA MET A 644 2.39 -22.82 29.86
C MET A 644 3.86 -22.95 29.42
N PRO A 645 4.79 -22.15 29.98
CA PRO A 645 6.22 -22.30 29.77
C PRO A 645 6.77 -23.62 30.35
N VAL A 646 8.00 -23.98 29.95
CA VAL A 646 8.74 -25.18 30.39
C VAL A 646 8.16 -26.52 29.88
N LEU A 647 6.92 -26.87 30.26
CA LEU A 647 6.20 -28.03 29.75
C LEU A 647 4.72 -27.67 29.56
N ASP A 648 4.29 -27.62 28.30
CA ASP A 648 2.92 -27.29 27.93
C ASP A 648 1.89 -28.36 28.40
N GLY A 649 0.63 -27.95 28.55
CA GLY A 649 -0.44 -28.82 29.05
C GLY A 649 -0.75 -30.00 28.13
N TYR A 650 -0.49 -29.88 26.83
CA TYR A 650 -0.68 -30.98 25.88
C TYR A 650 0.32 -32.12 26.13
N ARG A 651 1.60 -31.78 26.22
CA ARG A 651 2.67 -32.75 26.51
C ARG A 651 2.54 -33.29 27.92
N ALA A 652 2.22 -32.45 28.91
CA ALA A 652 1.97 -32.88 30.27
C ALA A 652 0.83 -33.91 30.33
N THR A 653 -0.31 -33.64 29.67
CA THR A 653 -1.45 -34.56 29.60
C THR A 653 -1.07 -35.87 28.93
N SER A 654 -0.37 -35.82 27.78
CA SER A 654 0.09 -37.03 27.09
C SER A 654 1.02 -37.88 27.97
N MET A 655 1.94 -37.23 28.71
CA MET A 655 2.83 -37.90 29.64
C MET A 655 2.07 -38.50 30.82
N ILE A 656 1.10 -37.81 31.41
CA ILE A 656 0.23 -38.34 32.48
C ILE A 656 -0.54 -39.57 31.99
N ARG A 657 -1.07 -39.56 30.77
CA ARG A 657 -1.78 -40.73 30.20
C ARG A 657 -0.83 -41.89 29.93
N SER A 658 0.40 -41.62 29.51
CA SER A 658 1.40 -42.67 29.24
C SER A 658 1.83 -43.47 30.47
N THR A 659 1.63 -42.92 31.69
CA THR A 659 1.89 -43.64 32.94
C THR A 659 0.75 -44.58 33.37
N GLY A 660 -0.38 -44.58 32.64
CA GLY A 660 -1.59 -45.32 32.98
C GLY A 660 -2.49 -44.61 34.01
N CYS A 661 -2.28 -43.31 34.24
CA CYS A 661 -3.11 -42.52 35.14
C CYS A 661 -4.37 -42.01 34.42
N ASP A 662 -5.54 -42.42 34.92
CA ASP A 662 -6.85 -42.10 34.35
C ASP A 662 -7.58 -40.94 35.06
N VAL A 663 -6.87 -40.14 35.86
CA VAL A 663 -7.46 -38.97 36.53
C VAL A 663 -8.16 -38.06 35.51
N PRO A 664 -9.40 -37.60 35.75
CA PRO A 664 -10.05 -36.65 34.85
C PRO A 664 -9.24 -35.36 34.70
N ILE A 665 -9.04 -34.91 33.46
CA ILE A 665 -8.30 -33.68 33.15
C ILE A 665 -9.24 -32.73 32.40
N ILE A 666 -9.44 -31.53 32.94
CA ILE A 666 -10.14 -30.43 32.27
C ILE A 666 -9.10 -29.44 31.75
N ALA A 667 -9.10 -29.21 30.44
CA ALA A 667 -8.21 -28.26 29.81
C ALA A 667 -8.67 -26.81 30.07
N LEU A 668 -7.75 -25.92 30.46
CA LEU A 668 -7.97 -24.47 30.43
C LEU A 668 -7.28 -23.93 29.17
N THR A 669 -8.02 -23.32 28.25
CA THR A 669 -7.49 -22.84 26.96
C THR A 669 -7.73 -21.35 26.76
N GLY A 670 -6.73 -20.63 26.25
CA GLY A 670 -6.85 -19.22 25.85
C GLY A 670 -7.64 -18.96 24.57
N ASN A 671 -7.85 -19.99 23.73
CA ASN A 671 -8.58 -19.90 22.46
C ASN A 671 -9.66 -20.99 22.35
N ALA A 672 -10.84 -20.63 21.86
CA ALA A 672 -11.97 -21.53 21.56
C ALA A 672 -12.03 -21.96 20.09
N MET A 673 -10.91 -21.88 19.37
CA MET A 673 -10.87 -22.11 17.92
C MET A 673 -11.17 -23.56 17.53
N LYS A 674 -11.75 -23.74 16.33
CA LYS A 674 -11.97 -25.06 15.71
C LYS A 674 -10.64 -25.84 15.64
N GLY A 675 -10.59 -26.96 16.35
CA GLY A 675 -9.42 -27.84 16.44
C GLY A 675 -8.81 -27.94 17.83
N ASP A 676 -8.92 -26.90 18.68
CA ASP A 676 -8.32 -26.95 20.03
C ASP A 676 -9.10 -27.89 20.95
N ARG A 677 -10.44 -27.92 20.85
CA ARG A 677 -11.27 -28.92 21.55
C ARG A 677 -10.92 -30.34 21.13
N GLU A 678 -10.88 -30.61 19.83
CA GLU A 678 -10.51 -31.93 19.30
C GLU A 678 -9.09 -32.31 19.73
N ARG A 679 -8.16 -31.35 19.71
CA ARG A 679 -6.78 -31.56 20.14
C ARG A 679 -6.67 -31.87 21.63
N CYS A 680 -7.42 -31.18 22.49
CA CYS A 680 -7.47 -31.47 23.93
C CYS A 680 -8.02 -32.89 24.19
N LEU A 681 -9.14 -33.23 23.55
CA LEU A 681 -9.75 -34.56 23.69
C LEU A 681 -8.85 -35.67 23.13
N ASN A 682 -8.22 -35.45 21.97
CA ASN A 682 -7.29 -36.41 21.34
C ASN A 682 -6.04 -36.68 22.18
N VAL A 683 -5.60 -35.69 22.96
CA VAL A 683 -4.44 -35.82 23.87
C VAL A 683 -4.82 -36.49 25.20
N GLY A 684 -6.11 -36.68 25.46
CA GLY A 684 -6.64 -37.44 26.60
C GLY A 684 -7.28 -36.61 27.70
N CYS A 685 -7.62 -35.33 27.43
CA CYS A 685 -8.48 -34.53 28.31
C CYS A 685 -9.92 -35.04 28.25
N ASN A 686 -10.66 -34.81 29.34
CA ASN A 686 -12.05 -35.23 29.49
C ASN A 686 -13.04 -34.10 29.18
N GLU A 687 -12.65 -32.85 29.44
CA GLU A 687 -13.43 -31.65 29.12
C GLU A 687 -12.49 -30.46 28.94
N PHE A 688 -13.03 -29.30 28.53
CA PHE A 688 -12.28 -28.05 28.42
C PHE A 688 -13.10 -26.84 28.89
N LEU A 689 -12.41 -25.79 29.33
CA LEU A 689 -12.95 -24.48 29.70
C LEU A 689 -12.09 -23.39 29.06
N THR A 690 -12.74 -22.32 28.61
CA THR A 690 -12.06 -21.17 28.01
C THR A 690 -11.58 -20.19 29.08
N LYS A 691 -10.48 -19.50 28.79
CA LYS A 691 -10.00 -18.34 29.54
C LYS A 691 -10.55 -17.06 28.86
N PRO A 692 -10.96 -16.02 29.62
CA PRO A 692 -10.98 -15.93 31.08
C PRO A 692 -12.01 -16.88 31.71
N VAL A 693 -11.63 -17.51 32.82
CA VAL A 693 -12.43 -18.56 33.47
C VAL A 693 -13.69 -17.97 34.10
N ASN A 694 -14.87 -18.41 33.64
CA ASN A 694 -16.14 -18.10 34.29
C ASN A 694 -16.28 -18.93 35.57
N VAL A 695 -16.43 -18.25 36.71
CA VAL A 695 -16.46 -18.85 38.06
C VAL A 695 -17.62 -19.84 38.22
N ASP A 696 -18.81 -19.51 37.73
CA ASP A 696 -20.00 -20.37 37.88
C ASP A 696 -19.87 -21.62 37.01
N LEU A 697 -19.43 -21.44 35.75
CA LEU A 697 -19.18 -22.54 34.83
C LEU A 697 -18.07 -23.47 35.33
N LEU A 698 -17.02 -22.91 35.92
CA LEU A 698 -15.93 -23.65 36.54
C LEU A 698 -16.45 -24.55 37.66
N VAL A 699 -17.19 -23.99 38.63
CA VAL A 699 -17.73 -24.76 39.76
C VAL A 699 -18.71 -25.83 39.28
N GLN A 700 -19.57 -25.51 38.31
CA GLN A 700 -20.53 -26.46 37.74
C GLN A 700 -19.84 -27.61 37.00
N THR A 701 -18.82 -27.31 36.19
CA THR A 701 -18.08 -28.33 35.44
C THR A 701 -17.32 -29.23 36.40
N VAL A 702 -16.62 -28.66 37.38
CA VAL A 702 -15.94 -29.41 38.43
C VAL A 702 -16.93 -30.30 39.21
N ALA A 703 -18.09 -29.77 39.60
CA ALA A 703 -19.14 -30.52 40.28
C ALA A 703 -19.62 -31.75 39.51
N GLY A 704 -19.63 -31.71 38.17
CA GLY A 704 -19.95 -32.85 37.32
C GLY A 704 -18.95 -34.01 37.44
N PHE A 705 -17.69 -33.72 37.77
CA PHE A 705 -16.63 -34.73 37.92
C PHE A 705 -16.39 -35.17 39.37
N VAL A 706 -16.46 -34.24 40.34
CA VAL A 706 -16.16 -34.55 41.76
C VAL A 706 -17.41 -34.77 42.62
N GLY A 707 -18.61 -34.50 42.08
CA GLY A 707 -19.88 -34.62 42.79
C GLY A 707 -20.15 -33.46 43.77
N VAL A 708 -21.42 -33.32 44.15
CA VAL A 708 -21.90 -32.31 45.10
C VAL A 708 -22.30 -33.00 46.41
N VAL A 709 -22.08 -32.35 47.55
CA VAL A 709 -22.62 -32.80 48.84
C VAL A 709 -24.11 -32.49 48.86
N ALA A 710 -24.96 -33.50 48.83
CA ALA A 710 -26.39 -33.33 49.04
C ALA A 710 -26.63 -32.90 50.51
N ASP A 711 -27.34 -31.79 50.71
CA ASP A 711 -27.74 -31.33 52.04
C ASP A 711 -28.67 -32.38 52.69
N PRO A 712 -28.50 -32.78 53.97
CA PRO A 712 -29.29 -33.85 54.60
C PRO A 712 -30.79 -33.55 54.78
N GLN A 713 -31.28 -32.39 54.32
CA GLN A 713 -32.67 -31.98 54.46
C GLN A 713 -33.36 -31.83 53.10
N THR A 714 -33.58 -32.95 52.39
CA THR A 714 -34.73 -33.13 51.49
C THR A 714 -35.05 -34.63 51.38
N PRO A 715 -36.32 -35.08 51.55
CA PRO A 715 -36.65 -36.50 51.61
C PRO A 715 -36.41 -37.23 50.28
N ALA A 716 -35.79 -38.41 50.37
CA ALA A 716 -35.55 -39.32 49.27
C ALA A 716 -36.87 -39.77 48.59
N ALA A 717 -37.03 -39.46 47.31
CA ALA A 717 -37.95 -40.18 46.43
C ALA A 717 -37.18 -41.33 45.76
N ALA A 718 -37.58 -42.56 46.08
CA ALA A 718 -37.00 -43.80 45.61
C ALA A 718 -37.12 -43.99 44.08
N PRO A 719 -36.19 -44.72 43.45
CA PRO A 719 -36.21 -45.01 42.02
C PRO A 719 -37.14 -46.20 41.72
N ALA A 720 -38.11 -46.01 40.81
CA ALA A 720 -38.91 -47.10 40.28
C ALA A 720 -38.19 -47.75 39.09
N ALA A 721 -37.98 -49.05 39.24
CA ALA A 721 -37.37 -49.96 38.28
C ALA A 721 -38.22 -50.17 37.01
N ALA A 722 -37.56 -50.37 35.87
CA ALA A 722 -37.97 -51.34 34.86
C ALA A 722 -36.79 -51.67 33.91
N ALA A 723 -36.41 -52.94 33.91
CA ALA A 723 -35.63 -53.64 32.90
C ALA A 723 -36.29 -55.03 32.72
N PRO A 724 -35.96 -55.86 31.71
CA PRO A 724 -35.64 -55.61 30.30
C PRO A 724 -36.41 -56.62 29.39
N THR A 725 -35.77 -57.10 28.32
CA THR A 725 -35.98 -58.34 27.50
C THR A 725 -36.59 -58.20 26.08
N PRO A 726 -36.30 -59.12 25.11
CA PRO A 726 -35.35 -58.87 24.02
C PRO A 726 -35.86 -59.32 22.61
N ALA A 727 -35.09 -59.09 21.53
CA ALA A 727 -34.92 -60.03 20.41
C ALA A 727 -33.90 -59.51 19.37
N ALA A 728 -32.99 -60.39 18.98
CA ALA A 728 -31.96 -60.27 17.94
C ALA A 728 -32.52 -60.71 16.55
N PRO A 729 -31.69 -61.10 15.54
CA PRO A 729 -30.63 -60.39 14.82
C PRO A 729 -30.83 -60.45 13.28
N ALA A 730 -30.05 -59.70 12.51
CA ALA A 730 -29.72 -60.10 11.14
C ALA A 730 -28.34 -59.58 10.72
N ALA A 731 -27.44 -60.53 10.48
CA ALA A 731 -26.16 -60.38 9.81
C ALA A 731 -26.36 -60.21 8.28
N GLY A 732 -25.39 -59.62 7.60
CA GLY A 732 -25.33 -59.67 6.14
C GLY A 732 -24.31 -58.75 5.47
N ASN A 733 -23.07 -59.24 5.41
CA ASN A 733 -22.14 -59.15 4.28
C ASN A 733 -22.04 -57.83 3.47
N SER A 734 -20.86 -57.24 3.42
CA SER A 734 -19.81 -57.55 2.44
C SER A 734 -18.85 -56.38 2.25
N SER A 735 -17.59 -56.76 2.02
CA SER A 735 -16.39 -55.96 2.03
C SER A 735 -16.15 -55.26 0.65
N PRO A 736 -14.93 -54.81 0.31
CA PRO A 736 -14.63 -53.41 0.02
C PRO A 736 -14.34 -53.16 -1.47
N THR A 737 -14.44 -51.91 -1.92
CA THR A 737 -13.96 -51.56 -3.26
C THR A 737 -12.98 -50.38 -3.21
N LYS A 738 -11.79 -50.68 -3.69
CA LYS A 738 -10.60 -49.85 -3.85
C LYS A 738 -10.75 -48.81 -4.98
N LEU A 739 -9.88 -47.79 -4.87
CA LEU A 739 -9.17 -47.08 -5.94
C LEU A 739 -9.98 -46.21 -6.92
N SER A 740 -9.67 -44.91 -6.94
CA SER A 740 -8.97 -44.35 -8.11
C SER A 740 -8.11 -43.13 -7.71
N LYS A 741 -6.95 -43.03 -8.36
CA LYS A 741 -5.97 -41.95 -8.33
C LYS A 741 -6.11 -41.13 -9.63
N SER A 742 -5.57 -39.91 -9.58
CA SER A 742 -5.22 -38.99 -10.68
C SER A 742 -6.39 -38.16 -11.21
N ALA A 743 -6.22 -36.88 -11.56
CA ALA A 743 -5.04 -36.28 -12.17
C ALA A 743 -4.78 -34.83 -11.74
N ALA A 744 -3.51 -34.47 -11.81
CA ALA A 744 -2.97 -33.14 -11.71
C ALA A 744 -2.92 -32.44 -13.09
N ALA A 745 -2.67 -31.13 -13.02
CA ALA A 745 -2.08 -30.24 -14.02
C ALA A 745 -3.03 -29.55 -15.03
N LYS A 746 -3.07 -28.21 -14.95
CA LYS A 746 -2.16 -27.39 -15.78
C LYS A 746 -2.00 -25.95 -15.27
N LEU A 747 -0.74 -25.60 -15.10
CA LEU A 747 -0.16 -24.26 -15.01
C LEU A 747 0.01 -23.66 -16.42
N GLY A 748 0.03 -22.33 -16.49
CA GLY A 748 0.66 -21.49 -17.51
C GLY A 748 0.38 -20.03 -17.11
N SER A 749 1.25 -19.31 -16.39
CA SER A 749 2.50 -18.63 -16.80
C SER A 749 2.34 -17.76 -18.06
N ALA A 750 2.90 -16.57 -18.21
CA ALA A 750 3.55 -15.54 -17.38
C ALA A 750 4.06 -14.50 -18.39
N GLY A 751 4.20 -13.24 -17.96
CA GLY A 751 4.89 -12.14 -18.66
C GLY A 751 3.97 -11.29 -19.54
N ASP A 752 4.02 -9.96 -19.54
CA ASP A 752 4.85 -8.93 -18.91
C ASP A 752 3.92 -7.69 -18.77
N VAL A 753 4.12 -6.74 -17.84
CA VAL A 753 4.90 -5.51 -18.07
C VAL A 753 5.24 -4.89 -16.71
N GLU A 754 6.56 -4.69 -16.53
CA GLU A 754 7.25 -3.90 -15.51
C GLU A 754 6.91 -2.40 -15.55
N ASN A 755 7.18 -1.74 -14.42
CA ASN A 755 7.29 -0.29 -14.21
C ASN A 755 6.00 0.53 -14.24
N THR A 756 5.37 0.71 -13.07
CA THR A 756 5.27 2.02 -12.41
C THR A 756 4.97 1.77 -10.93
N LEU A 757 5.96 1.88 -10.05
CA LEU A 757 5.82 2.11 -8.60
C LEU A 757 7.22 2.35 -8.02
N VAL A 758 7.88 3.38 -8.56
CA VAL A 758 9.04 4.05 -7.95
C VAL A 758 8.56 5.46 -7.58
N ALA A 759 7.73 5.51 -6.54
CA ALA A 759 7.40 6.67 -5.72
C ALA A 759 6.57 6.09 -4.56
N ASP A 760 6.71 6.66 -3.36
CA ASP A 760 5.92 6.36 -2.15
C ASP A 760 6.45 5.30 -1.15
N VAL A 761 7.61 4.69 -1.39
CA VAL A 761 8.30 3.91 -0.34
C VAL A 761 9.21 4.79 0.55
N GLN A 762 9.44 6.05 0.18
CA GLN A 762 10.30 6.97 0.94
C GLN A 762 9.58 7.88 1.95
N GLU A 763 8.25 8.05 1.88
CA GLU A 763 7.52 8.95 2.80
C GLU A 763 6.90 8.28 4.03
N MET A 764 6.87 6.94 4.11
CA MET A 764 6.34 6.24 5.29
C MET A 764 7.42 5.78 6.28
N GLN A 765 8.71 5.88 5.93
CA GLN A 765 9.85 5.54 6.80
C GLN A 765 10.40 6.74 7.58
N ALA A 766 9.88 7.95 7.35
CA ALA A 766 10.40 9.19 7.98
C ALA A 766 9.78 9.54 9.35
N VAL A 767 8.79 8.77 9.85
CA VAL A 767 8.09 9.09 11.13
C VAL A 767 8.60 8.26 12.33
N VAL A 768 9.51 7.30 12.15
CA VAL A 768 9.98 6.43 13.26
C VAL A 768 11.43 6.71 13.70
N ALA A 769 12.19 7.56 13.00
CA ALA A 769 13.55 7.90 13.42
C ALA A 769 13.61 9.18 14.27
N THR A 770 13.02 9.18 15.48
CA THR A 770 13.45 10.13 16.53
C THR A 770 14.38 9.42 17.49
N HIS A 771 15.66 9.77 17.39
CA HIS A 771 16.71 9.33 18.29
C HIS A 771 16.34 9.63 19.75
N ARG A 772 16.02 8.61 20.55
CA ARG A 772 16.00 8.73 22.01
C ARG A 772 17.43 8.53 22.53
N GLN A 773 18.20 9.61 22.63
CA GLN A 773 19.38 9.62 23.49
C GLN A 773 18.95 9.37 24.94
N PRO A 774 19.78 8.68 25.75
CA PRO A 774 19.49 8.51 27.17
C PRO A 774 19.44 9.90 27.85
N PRO A 775 18.43 10.16 28.72
CA PRO A 775 18.32 11.41 29.45
C PRO A 775 19.50 11.58 30.41
N ALA A 776 19.78 12.81 30.83
CA ALA A 776 20.83 13.11 31.80
C ALA A 776 20.47 12.73 33.25
N ALA A 777 19.34 12.05 33.46
CA ALA A 777 18.80 11.71 34.77
C ALA A 777 18.89 10.18 35.02
N PRO A 778 19.17 9.75 36.26
CA PRO A 778 19.32 8.33 36.57
C PRO A 778 18.02 7.57 36.32
N LEU A 779 18.15 6.40 35.69
CA LEU A 779 17.04 5.52 35.35
C LEU A 779 16.61 4.76 36.61
N ARG A 780 15.39 5.02 37.08
CA ARG A 780 14.78 4.39 38.26
C ARG A 780 13.60 3.52 37.88
N SER A 781 13.36 2.46 38.66
CA SER A 781 12.17 1.62 38.48
C SER A 781 10.89 2.42 38.73
N SER A 782 9.87 2.20 37.90
CA SER A 782 8.52 2.74 38.09
C SER A 782 7.68 1.94 39.08
N LEU A 783 8.21 0.88 39.70
CA LEU A 783 7.51 0.09 40.72
C LEU A 783 7.46 0.84 42.07
N PRO A 784 6.48 0.54 42.95
CA PRO A 784 6.39 1.16 44.26
C PRO A 784 7.53 0.67 45.16
N MET A 785 8.59 1.47 45.30
CA MET A 785 9.79 1.10 46.07
C MET A 785 9.60 1.15 47.61
N ASP A 786 8.46 1.67 48.07
CA ASP A 786 8.06 1.69 49.48
C ASP A 786 7.57 0.31 49.98
N ASP A 787 7.30 -0.60 49.05
CA ASP A 787 6.90 -1.98 49.32
C ASP A 787 8.15 -2.89 49.28
N GLU A 788 8.33 -3.68 50.34
CA GLU A 788 9.52 -4.49 50.57
C GLU A 788 9.68 -5.61 49.53
N GLU A 789 8.57 -6.16 49.00
CA GLU A 789 8.59 -7.23 47.98
C GLU A 789 8.98 -6.68 46.59
N PHE A 790 8.45 -5.51 46.19
CA PHE A 790 8.82 -4.88 44.91
C PHE A 790 10.27 -4.38 44.91
N ARG A 791 10.76 -3.91 46.06
CA ARG A 791 12.16 -3.52 46.22
C ARG A 791 13.10 -4.70 46.05
N GLU A 792 12.79 -5.86 46.62
CA GLU A 792 13.59 -7.09 46.48
C GLU A 792 13.69 -7.52 45.01
N ILE A 793 12.58 -7.47 44.26
CA ILE A 793 12.52 -7.81 42.83
C ILE A 793 13.42 -6.89 41.99
N VAL A 794 13.42 -5.58 42.26
CA VAL A 794 14.26 -4.61 41.53
C VAL A 794 15.74 -4.80 41.85
N VAL A 795 16.07 -5.06 43.13
CA VAL A 795 17.45 -5.31 43.57
C VAL A 795 18.02 -6.59 42.96
N ASP A 796 17.23 -7.66 42.88
CA ASP A 796 17.63 -8.94 42.27
C ASP A 796 17.77 -8.88 40.75
N PHE A 797 17.03 -7.98 40.11
CA PHE A 797 17.04 -7.83 38.66
C PHE A 797 18.29 -7.15 38.12
N ILE A 798 18.82 -6.14 38.83
CA ILE A 798 19.93 -5.30 38.34
C ILE A 798 21.21 -6.12 38.04
N PRO A 799 21.67 -7.03 38.92
CA PRO A 799 22.83 -7.87 38.62
C PRO A 799 22.61 -8.78 37.41
N ARG A 800 21.40 -9.35 37.27
CA ARG A 800 21.03 -10.21 36.13
C ARG A 800 20.96 -9.43 34.82
N LEU A 801 20.51 -8.18 34.87
CA LEU A 801 20.49 -7.28 33.72
C LEU A 801 21.90 -7.05 33.18
N GLN A 802 22.87 -6.79 34.05
CA GLN A 802 24.27 -6.59 33.68
C GLN A 802 24.89 -7.86 33.09
N GLU A 803 24.73 -9.01 33.76
CA GLU A 803 25.25 -10.31 33.28
C GLU A 803 24.71 -10.69 31.90
N ARG A 804 23.40 -10.50 31.70
CA ARG A 804 22.74 -10.81 30.42
C ARG A 804 23.17 -9.85 29.32
N PHE A 805 23.39 -8.57 29.64
CA PHE A 805 23.87 -7.60 28.67
C PHE A 805 25.29 -7.90 28.19
N GLU A 806 26.20 -8.33 29.07
CA GLU A 806 27.54 -8.81 28.65
C GLU A 806 27.44 -10.04 27.73
N THR A 807 26.49 -10.93 28.00
CA THR A 807 26.23 -12.10 27.16
C THR A 807 25.71 -11.69 25.77
N MET A 808 24.89 -10.64 25.69
CA MET A 808 24.42 -10.06 24.43
C MET A 808 25.55 -9.44 23.62
N GLN A 809 26.49 -8.73 24.26
CA GLN A 809 27.67 -8.19 23.59
C GLN A 809 28.53 -9.31 22.98
N LYS A 810 28.80 -10.38 23.73
CA LYS A 810 29.53 -11.55 23.23
C LYS A 810 28.83 -12.25 22.07
N ALA A 811 27.51 -12.43 22.16
CA ALA A 811 26.72 -13.03 21.08
C ALA A 811 26.79 -12.19 19.79
N LEU A 812 26.77 -10.86 19.90
CA LEU A 812 26.90 -9.96 18.76
C LEU A 812 28.32 -9.99 18.15
N GLU A 813 29.37 -10.03 18.97
CA GLU A 813 30.77 -10.18 18.50
C GLU A 813 30.97 -11.48 17.72
N LEU A 814 30.47 -12.59 18.28
CA LEU A 814 30.54 -13.93 17.68
C LEU A 814 29.59 -14.10 16.46
N GLY A 815 28.69 -13.15 16.22
CA GLY A 815 27.73 -13.20 15.11
C GLY A 815 26.54 -14.14 15.32
N GLU A 816 26.26 -14.53 16.57
CA GLU A 816 25.16 -15.42 16.94
C GLU A 816 23.83 -14.65 17.09
N LEU A 817 23.28 -14.19 15.96
CA LEU A 817 22.09 -13.31 15.96
C LEU A 817 20.83 -13.98 16.54
N ALA A 818 20.69 -15.30 16.43
CA ALA A 818 19.56 -16.02 17.04
C ALA A 818 19.64 -15.99 18.59
N ALA A 819 20.83 -16.14 19.16
CA ALA A 819 21.03 -16.04 20.61
C ALA A 819 20.84 -14.60 21.09
N LEU A 820 21.25 -13.61 20.28
CA LEU A 820 21.01 -12.19 20.55
C LEU A 820 19.51 -11.85 20.59
N ALA A 821 18.71 -12.43 19.69
CA ALA A 821 17.26 -12.22 19.66
C ALA A 821 16.57 -12.75 20.92
N GLU A 822 16.94 -13.96 21.38
CA GLU A 822 16.43 -14.56 22.62
C GLU A 822 16.78 -13.71 23.87
N LEU A 823 18.02 -13.22 23.94
CA LEU A 823 18.47 -12.37 25.05
C LEU A 823 17.78 -10.99 25.03
N ALA A 824 17.56 -10.41 23.84
CA ALA A 824 16.81 -9.18 23.67
C ALA A 824 15.32 -9.35 24.03
N HIS A 825 14.73 -10.50 23.71
CA HIS A 825 13.38 -10.87 24.13
C HIS A 825 13.24 -10.95 25.66
N TRP A 826 14.20 -11.60 26.33
CA TRP A 826 14.25 -11.65 27.78
C TRP A 826 14.37 -10.25 28.41
N MET A 827 15.23 -9.39 27.86
CA MET A 827 15.41 -8.02 28.36
C MET A 827 14.14 -7.19 28.20
N LYS A 828 13.47 -7.30 27.05
CA LYS A 828 12.18 -6.65 26.78
C LYS A 828 11.11 -7.04 27.81
N GLY A 829 10.98 -8.34 28.10
CA GLY A 829 10.01 -8.84 29.07
C GLY A 829 10.35 -8.43 30.51
N SER A 830 11.59 -8.71 30.91
CA SER A 830 12.01 -8.55 32.31
C SER A 830 12.13 -7.07 32.71
N ALA A 831 12.67 -6.20 31.84
CA ALA A 831 12.75 -4.77 32.12
C ALA A 831 11.38 -4.09 32.18
N GLY A 832 10.38 -4.59 31.44
CA GLY A 832 9.01 -4.12 31.52
C GLY A 832 8.36 -4.50 32.86
N THR A 833 8.57 -5.72 33.32
CA THR A 833 8.02 -6.21 34.59
C THR A 833 8.67 -5.58 35.82
N THR A 834 9.95 -5.21 35.76
CA THR A 834 10.68 -4.60 36.88
C THR A 834 10.66 -3.06 36.84
N GLY A 835 9.84 -2.46 35.96
CA GLY A 835 9.58 -1.02 35.93
C GLY A 835 10.63 -0.17 35.21
N PHE A 836 11.51 -0.77 34.40
CA PHE A 836 12.49 -0.06 33.57
C PHE A 836 11.98 0.12 32.13
N GLN A 837 10.82 0.77 32.00
CA GLN A 837 10.11 0.95 30.72
C GLN A 837 10.97 1.52 29.56
N PRO A 838 11.93 2.45 29.81
CA PRO A 838 12.80 2.96 28.75
C PRO A 838 13.70 1.91 28.06
N LEU A 839 13.97 0.76 28.69
CA LEU A 839 14.75 -0.33 28.09
C LEU A 839 13.92 -1.25 27.17
N VAL A 840 12.59 -1.24 27.29
CA VAL A 840 11.69 -2.18 26.60
C VAL A 840 11.68 -1.93 25.08
N THR A 841 11.61 -0.67 24.66
CA THR A 841 11.55 -0.32 23.23
C THR A 841 12.86 -0.63 22.50
N PRO A 842 14.04 -0.20 22.99
CA PRO A 842 15.31 -0.55 22.34
C PRO A 842 15.58 -2.06 22.33
N ALA A 843 15.18 -2.80 23.37
CA ALA A 843 15.29 -4.25 23.40
C ALA A 843 14.37 -4.94 22.37
N ALA A 844 13.15 -4.44 22.16
CA ALA A 844 12.24 -4.95 21.13
C ALA A 844 12.76 -4.70 19.71
N GLU A 845 13.32 -3.51 19.46
CA GLU A 845 13.96 -3.18 18.18
C GLU A 845 15.20 -4.04 17.93
N LEU A 846 16.00 -4.30 18.97
CA LEU A 846 17.17 -5.17 18.87
C LEU A 846 16.79 -6.61 18.56
N GLN A 847 15.72 -7.14 19.17
CA GLN A 847 15.17 -8.45 18.86
C GLN A 847 14.80 -8.54 17.37
N GLN A 848 14.06 -7.56 16.87
CA GLN A 848 13.61 -7.55 15.47
C GLN A 848 14.79 -7.42 14.49
N ALA A 849 15.78 -6.58 14.79
CA ALA A 849 16.98 -6.43 13.98
C ALA A 849 17.81 -7.73 13.92
N ALA A 850 17.91 -8.44 15.05
CA ALA A 850 18.61 -9.71 15.15
C ALA A 850 17.89 -10.83 14.38
N GLU A 851 16.56 -10.92 14.49
CA GLU A 851 15.72 -11.87 13.71
C GLU A 851 15.78 -11.58 12.20
N SER A 852 15.92 -10.31 11.82
CA SER A 852 16.01 -9.86 10.41
C SER A 852 17.41 -9.93 9.83
N GLY A 853 18.43 -10.34 10.61
CA GLY A 853 19.82 -10.47 10.16
C GLY A 853 20.57 -9.14 9.96
N GLN A 854 20.07 -8.02 10.50
CA GLN A 854 20.60 -6.68 10.27
C GLN A 854 21.67 -6.30 11.30
N ARG A 855 22.89 -6.85 11.13
CA ARG A 855 23.99 -6.70 12.11
C ARG A 855 24.36 -5.25 12.46
N ALA A 856 24.35 -4.33 11.49
CA ALA A 856 24.69 -2.93 11.72
C ALA A 856 23.67 -2.21 12.64
N ASP A 857 22.39 -2.56 12.53
CA ASP A 857 21.35 -2.04 13.41
C ASP A 857 21.43 -2.66 14.81
N CYS A 858 21.79 -3.95 14.90
CA CYS A 858 22.07 -4.58 16.20
C CYS A 858 23.22 -3.87 16.95
N GLU A 859 24.31 -3.52 16.26
CA GLU A 859 25.45 -2.80 16.86
C GLU A 859 25.04 -1.41 17.39
N ARG A 860 24.25 -0.67 16.61
CA ARG A 860 23.74 0.65 17.01
C ARG A 860 22.79 0.57 18.21
N LEU A 861 21.89 -0.41 18.23
CA LEU A 861 20.92 -0.60 19.31
C LEU A 861 21.57 -1.11 20.59
N MET A 862 22.61 -1.95 20.49
CA MET A 862 23.43 -2.36 21.63
C MET A 862 24.15 -1.18 22.28
N GLN A 863 24.70 -0.24 21.50
CA GLN A 863 25.29 0.99 22.05
C GLN A 863 24.25 1.88 22.75
N CYS A 864 23.03 1.96 22.21
CA CYS A 864 21.94 2.68 22.84
C CYS A 864 21.58 2.07 24.21
N LEU A 865 21.36 0.75 24.25
CA LEU A 865 21.04 0.01 25.48
C LEU A 865 22.13 0.15 26.55
N GLN A 866 23.41 0.12 26.16
CA GLN A 866 24.53 0.34 27.08
C GLN A 866 24.40 1.68 27.81
N GLY A 867 24.09 2.76 27.10
CA GLY A 867 23.93 4.09 27.69
C GLY A 867 22.78 4.20 28.68
N TRP A 868 21.73 3.39 28.54
CA TRP A 868 20.63 3.32 29.51
C TRP A 868 20.96 2.45 30.73
N ILE A 869 21.68 1.34 30.53
CA ILE A 869 22.06 0.41 31.61
C ILE A 869 23.09 1.05 32.55
N GLU A 870 24.02 1.85 32.02
CA GLU A 870 25.01 2.60 32.82
C GLU A 870 24.36 3.67 33.73
N GLN A 871 23.11 4.04 33.48
CA GLN A 871 22.36 5.04 34.25
C GLN A 871 21.39 4.44 35.29
N VAL A 872 21.33 3.12 35.45
CA VAL A 872 20.44 2.47 36.42
C VAL A 872 20.91 2.74 37.85
N GLU A 873 20.07 3.40 38.66
CA GLU A 873 20.32 3.63 40.10
C GLU A 873 19.45 2.73 40.98
N VAL A 874 20.04 2.22 42.07
CA VAL A 874 19.30 1.60 43.18
C VAL A 874 18.97 2.70 44.19
N PRO A 875 17.68 3.00 44.46
CA PRO A 875 17.32 3.86 45.59
C PRO A 875 17.76 3.20 46.89
N ALA A 876 18.42 3.96 47.77
CA ALA A 876 18.87 3.49 49.09
C ALA A 876 17.70 3.15 50.03
#